data_AF-A0A3A5VG79-F1
#
_entry.id   AF-A0A3A5VG79-F1
#
_cell.length_a   1.000
_cell.length_b   1.000
_cell.length_c   1.000
_cell.angle_alpha   90.00
_cell.angle_beta   90.00
_cell.angle_gamma   90.00
#
_symmetry.space_group_name_H-M   'P 1'
#
loop_
_entity.id
_entity.type
_entity.pdbx_description
1 polymer ?
#
loop_
_entity_poly.entity_id
_entity_poly.type
_entity_poly.pdbx_seq_one_letter_code
_entity_poly.pdbx_strand_id
1 'polypeptide(L)'
;MINAGFRCHNPECNEETTTRHDLHSVLPAPNFLPGMVIQKQISLSGMDQSQEEITYAVNDSATLANLQGVDENGKMLAEDDPRAVLHYRWMHELAQADNPNPDPYPEHLEVSCPHCGSPFDEWTEERTGVEDRLATVDRYGNPKPGLQVERHLIDGDVVIFNRQPSLHRMSMMVHEVRVMEGHTFRFNLAVCTPYNADFDGDEMNLHVIQSEEARAEAKILMRVQEHILTPRYGGAVIGGIHDHISGAYLLSRPGTMIRQAHGLEMLGNIGYTGELPELLKDDDGQLVYRGQDLISLIIPDNIFLRFRSRSNDDVVVKEGKVDGTLDKRAIGAEDGRLLDAIVQTNGPEQGAKFLDEFTRLSIAACTSLGFTTGIDDEDLSDEAVNAINAANENASQQVNAELEMFGNNGKGYETRPGRTPRETLEENIMQMLDKGKQEAGDVAKDALNQSGSTNAAVNMAISGARGSMDNLTMMAASIGQAKVRGKRLERGYDERVLPHFKRGGRGAPDRGFIASSFKRGLEPTEFFMLSVSGRESLVDTAVRTAKSGYMQRRLINAMDDLKVYDDEMLSVRNTANRIIQFSYGEDGIDPSRGVHGSPFNVDVIVDFALGTEGATEVNRESVEREEREEDFGGWEFEAETDGGEA
;
A
#
# COMPACT_ATOMS: atom_id res chain seq x y z
N MET A 1 22.72 2.47 10.57
CA MET A 1 23.86 3.38 10.74
C MET A 1 23.81 4.38 9.61
N ILE A 2 23.12 5.50 9.82
CA ILE A 2 23.10 6.65 8.90
C ILE A 2 24.08 7.63 9.54
N ASN A 3 25.31 7.68 9.02
CA ASN A 3 26.39 8.44 9.61
C ASN A 3 26.30 9.90 9.13
N ALA A 4 26.17 10.84 10.06
CA ALA A 4 26.56 12.23 9.83
C ALA A 4 27.90 12.48 10.52
N GLY A 5 28.81 13.15 9.84
CA GLY A 5 30.10 13.57 10.37
C GLY A 5 30.67 14.69 9.51
N PHE A 6 31.37 15.64 10.14
CA PHE A 6 32.18 16.61 9.40
C PHE A 6 33.40 15.89 8.85
N ARG A 7 33.59 15.88 7.53
CA ARG A 7 34.79 15.34 6.90
C ARG A 7 35.77 16.49 6.63
N CYS A 8 36.97 16.42 7.21
CA CYS A 8 38.06 17.31 6.84
C CYS A 8 38.52 16.99 5.41
N HIS A 9 38.39 17.94 4.47
CA HIS A 9 38.81 17.78 3.08
C HIS A 9 40.27 18.20 2.82
N ASN A 10 41.10 18.37 3.88
CA ASN A 10 42.54 18.47 3.68
C ASN A 10 43.05 17.09 3.20
N PRO A 11 43.52 16.95 1.94
CA PRO A 11 43.95 15.66 1.39
C PRO A 11 45.17 15.08 2.11
N GLU A 12 45.85 15.88 2.93
CA GLU A 12 46.96 15.46 3.76
C GLU A 12 46.57 15.14 5.20
N CYS A 13 45.28 15.22 5.53
CA CYS A 13 44.71 14.77 6.80
C CYS A 13 44.49 13.26 6.75
N ASN A 14 45.47 12.52 7.25
CA ASN A 14 45.45 11.07 7.39
C ASN A 14 45.49 10.67 8.89
N GLU A 15 45.35 9.38 9.20
CA GLU A 15 45.37 8.88 10.59
C GLU A 15 46.61 9.30 11.39
N GLU A 16 47.72 9.64 10.72
CA GLU A 16 48.98 10.02 11.33
C GLU A 16 49.08 11.52 11.68
N THR A 17 48.17 12.36 11.18
CA THR A 17 48.19 13.84 11.34
C THR A 17 47.00 14.38 12.14
N THR A 18 46.06 13.52 12.53
CA THR A 18 44.88 13.87 13.34
C THR A 18 45.25 13.95 14.82
N THR A 19 44.85 15.03 15.52
CA THR A 19 45.10 15.20 16.97
C THR A 19 43.90 14.81 17.84
N ARG A 20 42.73 14.57 17.23
CA ARG A 20 41.44 14.26 17.88
C ARG A 20 40.64 13.19 17.12
N HIS A 21 40.96 11.92 17.35
CA HIS A 21 40.32 10.77 16.67
C HIS A 21 38.82 10.61 16.97
N ASP A 22 38.32 11.18 18.06
CA ASP A 22 36.91 11.17 18.47
C ASP A 22 35.99 11.93 17.51
N LEU A 23 36.53 12.84 16.70
CA LEU A 23 35.82 13.56 15.64
C LEU A 23 35.53 12.67 14.40
N HIS A 24 36.13 11.49 14.30
CA HIS A 24 35.80 10.47 13.28
C HIS A 24 34.65 9.55 13.70
N SER A 25 34.24 9.57 14.98
CA SER A 25 33.04 8.89 15.47
C SER A 25 31.85 9.85 15.50
N VAL A 26 30.63 9.32 15.33
CA VAL A 26 29.37 10.08 15.37
C VAL A 26 29.29 10.87 16.68
N LEU A 27 29.55 12.18 16.62
CA LEU A 27 29.45 13.04 17.80
C LEU A 27 28.02 13.60 17.91
N PRO A 28 27.37 13.47 19.07
CA PRO A 28 26.31 14.40 19.44
C PRO A 28 26.97 15.77 19.65
N ALA A 29 26.53 16.79 18.91
CA ALA A 29 27.06 18.15 19.04
C ALA A 29 26.89 18.63 20.49
N PRO A 30 27.99 19.03 21.16
CA PRO A 30 28.13 20.47 21.42
C PRO A 30 29.58 21.00 21.35
N ASN A 31 29.67 22.31 21.07
CA ASN A 31 30.79 23.26 21.25
C ASN A 31 32.00 23.18 20.30
N PHE A 32 32.05 23.99 19.24
CA PHE A 32 33.33 24.41 18.60
C PHE A 32 33.31 25.77 17.85
N LEU A 33 32.53 26.76 18.29
CA LEU A 33 32.66 28.14 17.77
C LEU A 33 32.92 29.14 18.92
N PRO A 34 34.07 29.84 18.95
CA PRO A 34 34.30 30.95 19.88
C PRO A 34 33.19 32.00 19.75
N GLY A 35 32.59 32.44 20.84
CA GLY A 35 31.52 33.46 20.85
C GLY A 35 30.08 32.94 20.67
N MET A 36 29.87 31.68 20.26
CA MET A 36 28.53 31.08 20.18
C MET A 36 27.99 30.76 21.58
N VAL A 37 26.81 31.28 21.90
CA VAL A 37 26.15 31.06 23.20
C VAL A 37 25.05 30.03 23.03
N ILE A 38 25.15 28.92 23.76
CA ILE A 38 24.12 27.89 23.81
C ILE A 38 23.26 28.11 25.05
N GLN A 39 21.95 28.19 24.87
CA GLN A 39 20.98 28.27 25.97
C GLN A 39 20.37 26.90 26.25
N LYS A 40 20.25 26.58 27.54
CA LYS A 40 19.54 25.41 28.02
C LYS A 40 18.04 25.69 27.99
N GLN A 41 17.30 24.98 27.16
CA GLN A 41 15.85 24.98 27.16
C GLN A 41 15.36 23.80 28.00
N ILE A 42 14.52 24.09 29.00
CA ILE A 42 13.90 23.06 29.83
C ILE A 42 12.44 23.03 29.43
N SER A 43 12.03 21.96 28.74
CA SER A 43 10.63 21.68 28.44
C SER A 43 10.11 20.62 29.40
N LEU A 44 8.97 20.87 30.03
CA LEU A 44 8.32 19.88 30.88
C LEU A 44 7.47 18.96 29.99
N SER A 45 7.76 17.66 29.99
CA SER A 45 6.99 16.65 29.26
C SER A 45 6.33 15.63 30.21
N GLY A 46 5.24 14.99 29.75
CA GLY A 46 4.37 14.08 30.53
C GLY A 46 3.02 14.68 30.93
N MET A 47 1.98 13.83 31.10
CA MET A 47 0.60 14.28 31.44
C MET A 47 0.50 15.11 32.74
N ASP A 48 1.44 14.91 33.66
CA ASP A 48 1.51 15.62 34.96
C ASP A 48 2.59 16.73 35.01
N GLN A 49 3.23 17.08 33.88
CA GLN A 49 4.33 18.07 33.78
C GLN A 49 5.50 17.85 34.77
N SER A 50 5.79 16.60 35.14
CA SER A 50 6.79 16.29 36.18
C SER A 50 8.16 15.88 35.66
N GLN A 51 8.33 15.68 34.35
CA GLN A 51 9.63 15.34 33.75
C GLN A 51 10.23 16.56 33.04
N GLU A 52 11.40 16.99 33.51
CA GLU A 52 12.20 18.03 32.86
C GLU A 52 13.02 17.41 31.72
N GLU A 53 12.68 17.76 30.49
CA GLU A 53 13.45 17.43 29.31
C GLU A 53 14.35 18.62 28.95
N ILE A 54 15.66 18.39 28.95
CA ILE A 54 16.68 19.41 28.72
C ILE A 54 17.09 19.34 27.25
N THR A 55 16.71 20.35 26.46
CA THR A 55 17.19 20.57 25.10
C THR A 55 18.14 21.77 25.07
N TYR A 56 19.00 21.83 24.06
CA TYR A 56 19.96 22.93 23.89
C TYR A 56 19.67 23.62 22.57
N ALA A 57 19.51 24.93 22.61
CA ALA A 57 19.30 25.76 21.42
C ALA A 57 20.36 26.86 21.37
N VAL A 58 20.68 27.33 20.16
CA VAL A 58 21.55 28.50 20.01
C VAL A 58 20.80 29.73 20.53
N ASN A 59 21.48 30.56 21.34
CA ASN A 59 20.98 31.86 21.73
C ASN A 59 21.50 32.89 20.72
N ASP A 60 20.73 33.11 19.67
CA ASP A 60 21.09 34.01 18.57
C ASP A 60 21.37 35.43 19.08
N SER A 61 20.57 35.91 20.04
CA SER A 61 20.69 37.26 20.61
C SER A 61 22.02 37.46 21.34
N ALA A 62 22.40 36.53 22.22
CA ALA A 62 23.65 36.61 22.98
C ALA A 62 24.87 36.34 22.09
N THR A 63 24.72 35.49 21.07
CA THR A 63 25.75 35.25 20.06
C THR A 63 26.00 36.51 19.22
N LEU A 64 24.94 37.21 18.80
CA LEU A 64 25.06 38.49 18.08
C LEU A 64 25.69 39.58 18.93
N ALA A 65 25.37 39.65 20.22
CA ALA A 65 25.99 40.61 21.15
C ALA A 65 27.51 40.38 21.25
N ASN A 66 27.94 39.13 21.46
CA ASN A 66 29.36 38.77 21.51
C ASN A 66 30.12 39.13 20.22
N LEU A 67 29.49 38.93 19.04
CA LEU A 67 30.07 39.30 17.74
C LEU A 67 30.21 40.82 17.56
N GLN A 68 29.38 41.60 18.24
CA GLN A 68 29.50 43.06 18.32
C GLN A 68 30.48 43.51 19.42
N GLY A 69 31.13 42.57 20.11
CA GLY A 69 32.06 42.85 21.20
C GLY A 69 31.37 43.38 22.44
N VAL A 70 30.07 43.13 22.60
CA VAL A 70 29.28 43.62 23.74
C VAL A 70 28.60 42.47 24.49
N ASP A 71 28.36 42.66 25.78
CA ASP A 71 27.56 41.74 26.59
C ASP A 71 26.05 41.94 26.36
N GLU A 72 25.22 41.11 26.98
CA GLU A 72 23.76 41.16 26.90
C GLU A 72 23.15 42.50 27.38
N ASN A 73 23.92 43.33 28.07
CA ASN A 73 23.52 44.66 28.55
C ASN A 73 24.06 45.80 27.67
N GLY A 74 24.72 45.48 26.55
CA GLY A 74 25.28 46.44 25.60
C GLY A 74 26.60 47.08 26.04
N LYS A 75 27.30 46.50 27.03
CA LYS A 75 28.62 46.98 27.47
C LYS A 75 29.72 46.24 26.72
N MET A 76 30.75 46.96 26.24
CA MET A 76 31.89 46.32 25.57
C MET A 76 32.59 45.31 26.48
N LEU A 77 32.86 44.14 25.91
CA LEU A 77 33.66 43.06 26.48
C LEU A 77 35.14 43.47 26.51
N ALA A 78 35.98 42.74 27.22
CA ALA A 78 37.43 43.01 27.23
C ALA A 78 38.10 42.40 25.98
N GLU A 79 39.23 42.97 25.54
CA GLU A 79 39.96 42.52 24.34
C GLU A 79 40.48 41.07 24.45
N ASP A 80 40.71 40.60 25.68
CA ASP A 80 41.13 39.25 26.03
C ASP A 80 39.95 38.33 26.40
N ASP A 81 38.70 38.79 26.31
CA ASP A 81 37.52 37.96 26.63
C ASP A 81 37.31 36.91 25.52
N PRO A 82 37.32 35.60 25.85
CA PRO A 82 37.16 34.51 24.88
C PRO A 82 35.90 34.62 24.01
N ARG A 83 34.85 35.30 24.51
CA ARG A 83 33.59 35.50 23.79
C ARG A 83 33.70 36.57 22.71
N ALA A 84 34.61 37.53 22.88
CA ALA A 84 34.82 38.67 22.00
C ALA A 84 36.07 38.54 21.11
N VAL A 85 36.81 37.43 21.21
CA VAL A 85 38.02 37.16 20.41
C VAL A 85 37.78 37.40 18.90
N LEU A 86 36.62 37.00 18.38
CA LEU A 86 36.26 37.23 16.98
C LEU A 86 36.04 38.71 16.65
N HIS A 87 35.42 39.47 17.56
CA HIS A 87 35.20 40.91 17.39
C HIS A 87 36.51 41.69 17.37
N TYR A 88 37.41 41.42 18.33
CA TYR A 88 38.68 42.13 18.44
C TYR A 88 39.70 41.75 17.38
N ARG A 89 39.64 40.51 16.88
CA ARG A 89 40.38 40.09 15.69
C ARG A 89 39.91 40.85 14.45
N TRP A 90 38.60 40.96 14.24
CA TRP A 90 38.03 41.73 13.13
C TRP A 90 38.43 43.21 13.18
N MET A 91 38.41 43.82 14.37
CA MET A 91 38.87 45.20 14.58
C MET A 91 40.37 45.37 14.26
N HIS A 92 41.20 44.38 14.61
CA HIS A 92 42.63 44.36 14.29
C HIS A 92 42.90 44.27 12.78
N GLU A 93 42.13 43.46 12.05
CA GLU A 93 42.22 43.34 10.59
C GLU A 93 41.78 44.62 9.87
N LEU A 94 40.68 45.24 10.31
CA LEU A 94 40.17 46.51 9.78
C LEU A 94 41.17 47.65 9.92
N ALA A 95 41.86 47.70 11.06
CA ALA A 95 42.89 48.71 11.32
C ALA A 95 44.09 48.58 10.36
N GLN A 96 44.26 47.43 9.71
CA GLN A 96 45.40 47.11 8.86
C GLN A 96 45.03 46.80 7.40
N ALA A 97 43.77 46.98 7.01
CA ALA A 97 43.26 46.63 5.69
C ALA A 97 43.97 47.33 4.52
N ASP A 98 44.52 48.53 4.76
CA ASP A 98 45.29 49.31 3.78
C ASP A 98 46.81 49.17 3.94
N ASN A 99 47.29 48.33 4.89
CA ASN A 99 48.70 48.11 5.13
C ASN A 99 49.25 47.03 4.17
N PRO A 100 50.21 47.36 3.28
CA PRO A 100 50.80 46.38 2.37
C PRO A 100 51.65 45.31 3.08
N ASN A 101 51.96 45.48 4.37
CA ASN A 101 52.65 44.47 5.18
C ASN A 101 52.04 44.44 6.60
N PRO A 102 50.92 43.73 6.81
CA PRO A 102 50.19 43.73 8.07
C PRO A 102 51.02 43.14 9.22
N ASP A 103 50.84 43.71 10.40
CA ASP A 103 51.38 43.20 11.66
C ASP A 103 50.69 41.87 12.03
N PRO A 104 51.42 40.92 12.64
CA PRO A 104 50.87 39.63 13.04
C PRO A 104 49.80 39.78 14.13
N TYR A 105 48.87 38.83 14.20
CA TYR A 105 47.85 38.81 15.24
C TYR A 105 48.49 38.73 16.64
N PRO A 106 48.00 39.51 17.61
CA PRO A 106 48.32 39.29 19.01
C PRO A 106 47.95 37.85 19.43
N GLU A 107 48.79 37.20 20.25
CA GLU A 107 48.64 35.78 20.66
C GLU A 107 47.24 35.44 21.22
N HIS A 108 46.56 36.39 21.87
CA HIS A 108 45.21 36.20 22.44
C HIS A 108 44.07 36.26 21.38
N LEU A 109 44.39 36.58 20.12
CA LEU A 109 43.45 36.63 18.98
C LEU A 109 43.71 35.50 17.96
N GLU A 110 44.68 34.62 18.21
CA GLU A 110 44.94 33.44 17.39
C GLU A 110 43.81 32.39 17.54
N VAL A 111 43.41 31.77 16.42
CA VAL A 111 42.35 30.76 16.38
C VAL A 111 42.81 29.62 15.48
N SER A 112 42.88 28.39 16.03
CA SER A 112 43.35 27.19 15.33
C SER A 112 42.25 26.13 15.20
N CYS A 113 42.38 25.25 14.21
CA CYS A 113 41.44 24.16 14.00
C CYS A 113 41.52 23.13 15.15
N PRO A 114 40.41 22.78 15.83
CA PRO A 114 40.42 21.80 16.92
C PRO A 114 40.63 20.34 16.47
N HIS A 115 40.58 20.04 15.17
CA HIS A 115 40.75 18.70 14.58
C HIS A 115 42.20 18.36 14.18
N CYS A 116 42.90 19.30 13.55
CA CYS A 116 44.28 19.11 13.05
C CYS A 116 45.24 20.25 13.39
N GLY A 117 44.80 21.26 14.16
CA GLY A 117 45.65 22.36 14.64
C GLY A 117 46.10 23.38 13.58
N SER A 118 45.64 23.29 12.34
CA SER A 118 46.08 24.19 11.26
C SER A 118 45.57 25.65 11.43
N PRO A 119 46.33 26.68 10.99
CA PRO A 119 47.68 26.66 10.37
C PRO A 119 48.73 27.33 11.31
N PHE A 120 50.03 27.01 11.27
CA PHE A 120 51.00 27.57 10.32
C PHE A 120 52.39 26.97 10.57
N ASP A 121 53.32 27.16 9.63
CA ASP A 121 54.74 27.26 10.01
C ASP A 121 55.39 28.51 9.40
N GLU A 122 55.86 29.39 10.28
CA GLU A 122 56.51 30.67 9.96
C GLU A 122 58.02 30.53 9.71
N TRP A 123 58.60 29.34 9.93
CA TRP A 123 60.03 29.06 9.84
C TRP A 123 60.36 28.02 8.77
N THR A 124 59.43 27.12 8.45
CA THR A 124 59.64 26.05 7.47
C THR A 124 58.86 26.21 6.16
N GLU A 125 58.01 27.22 6.05
CA GLU A 125 57.17 27.51 4.87
C GLU A 125 56.24 26.35 4.41
N GLU A 126 55.88 25.38 5.28
CA GLU A 126 54.84 24.36 5.00
C GLU A 126 54.11 23.96 6.31
N ARG A 127 52.78 23.75 6.40
CA ARG A 127 51.80 23.39 5.38
C ARG A 127 50.80 24.51 5.08
N THR A 128 50.94 25.00 3.86
CA THR A 128 49.88 25.61 3.04
C THR A 128 49.72 24.70 1.79
N GLY A 129 48.58 24.61 1.11
CA GLY A 129 48.03 25.68 0.27
C GLY A 129 46.57 25.44 -0.14
N VAL A 130 45.72 25.10 0.83
CA VAL A 130 44.25 25.03 0.63
C VAL A 130 43.51 26.17 1.33
N GLU A 131 44.18 27.29 1.57
CA GLU A 131 43.65 28.35 2.44
C GLU A 131 42.51 29.18 1.81
N ASP A 132 42.27 29.13 0.49
CA ASP A 132 41.23 29.97 -0.14
C ASP A 132 40.13 29.21 -0.91
N ARG A 133 40.23 27.88 -1.09
CA ARG A 133 39.19 27.07 -1.77
C ARG A 133 38.33 26.20 -0.86
N LEU A 134 38.72 26.02 0.40
CA LEU A 134 38.00 25.18 1.38
C LEU A 134 37.43 25.95 2.57
N ALA A 135 37.58 27.28 2.64
CA ALA A 135 36.95 28.06 3.69
C ALA A 135 35.42 27.96 3.57
N THR A 136 34.79 27.25 4.51
CA THR A 136 33.35 26.99 4.50
C THR A 136 32.52 28.23 4.84
N VAL A 137 33.17 29.31 5.23
CA VAL A 137 32.58 30.55 5.71
C VAL A 137 33.23 31.75 5.02
N ASP A 138 32.42 32.75 4.64
CA ASP A 138 32.88 34.00 4.05
C ASP A 138 33.47 34.95 5.11
N ARG A 139 33.97 36.11 4.66
CA ARG A 139 34.55 37.18 5.51
C ARG A 139 33.58 37.76 6.56
N TYR A 140 32.32 37.31 6.60
CA TYR A 140 31.28 37.74 7.54
C TYR A 140 30.73 36.57 8.37
N GLY A 141 31.31 35.37 8.28
CA GLY A 141 30.85 34.20 9.04
C GLY A 141 29.60 33.51 8.49
N ASN A 142 29.21 33.80 7.24
CA ASN A 142 28.15 33.07 6.54
C ASN A 142 28.72 31.93 5.69
N PRO A 143 28.02 30.79 5.52
CA PRO A 143 28.43 29.74 4.60
C PRO A 143 28.71 30.32 3.20
N LYS A 144 29.90 30.09 2.64
CA LYS A 144 30.22 30.58 1.29
C LYS A 144 29.25 29.94 0.27
N PRO A 145 28.70 30.71 -0.70
CA PRO A 145 28.00 30.14 -1.84
C PRO A 145 28.87 29.07 -2.53
N GLY A 146 28.35 27.85 -2.66
CA GLY A 146 29.09 26.70 -3.20
C GLY A 146 29.48 25.64 -2.17
N LEU A 147 29.28 25.89 -0.87
CA LEU A 147 29.42 24.88 0.17
C LEU A 147 28.27 23.85 0.09
N GLN A 148 28.59 22.56 0.23
CA GLN A 148 27.61 21.48 0.36
C GLN A 148 27.53 21.01 1.82
N VAL A 149 26.31 20.78 2.30
CA VAL A 149 26.03 20.29 3.66
C VAL A 149 25.29 18.96 3.55
N GLU A 150 25.89 17.89 4.03
CA GLU A 150 25.26 16.58 4.17
C GLU A 150 24.48 16.53 5.49
N ARG A 151 23.20 16.91 5.44
CA ARG A 151 22.30 16.91 6.60
C ARG A 151 21.59 15.57 6.76
N HIS A 152 21.07 15.33 7.97
CA HIS A 152 20.13 14.24 8.21
C HIS A 152 18.83 14.40 7.39
N LEU A 153 18.12 13.27 7.24
CA LEU A 153 16.76 13.27 6.75
C LEU A 153 15.85 14.07 7.70
N ILE A 154 15.02 14.91 7.12
CA ILE A 154 14.01 15.70 7.82
C ILE A 154 12.65 15.49 7.15
N ASP A 155 11.60 15.98 7.81
CA ASP A 155 10.24 15.91 7.27
C ASP A 155 10.15 16.58 5.89
N GLY A 156 9.49 15.91 4.96
CA GLY A 156 9.32 16.35 3.57
C GLY A 156 10.45 15.95 2.62
N ASP A 157 11.50 15.28 3.09
CA ASP A 157 12.53 14.74 2.20
C ASP A 157 11.99 13.64 1.30
N VAL A 158 12.48 13.62 0.06
CA VAL A 158 12.01 12.71 -0.99
C VAL A 158 12.88 11.46 -1.01
N VAL A 159 12.26 10.29 -0.82
CA VAL A 159 12.95 8.99 -0.76
C VAL A 159 12.24 7.97 -1.64
N ILE A 160 12.99 7.01 -2.18
CA ILE A 160 12.40 5.90 -2.93
C ILE A 160 12.21 4.73 -1.98
N PHE A 161 10.99 4.21 -1.95
CA PHE A 161 10.61 3.06 -1.14
C PHE A 161 10.29 1.87 -2.04
N ASN A 162 10.76 0.69 -1.64
CA ASN A 162 10.68 -0.51 -2.46
C ASN A 162 10.42 -1.77 -1.64
N ARG A 163 9.60 -2.67 -2.19
CA ARG A 163 9.48 -4.05 -1.71
C ARG A 163 9.93 -5.02 -2.78
N GLN A 164 10.65 -6.05 -2.36
CA GLN A 164 11.06 -7.17 -3.21
C GLN A 164 10.05 -8.31 -3.08
N PRO A 165 9.76 -9.06 -4.15
CA PRO A 165 10.23 -8.86 -5.54
C PRO A 165 9.50 -7.70 -6.24
N SER A 166 10.22 -6.93 -7.06
CA SER A 166 9.64 -5.82 -7.81
C SER A 166 9.07 -6.29 -9.15
N LEU A 167 7.77 -6.56 -9.18
CA LEU A 167 7.07 -7.12 -10.34
C LEU A 167 6.65 -6.06 -11.35
N HIS A 168 6.44 -4.83 -10.91
CA HIS A 168 6.05 -3.72 -11.78
C HIS A 168 6.64 -2.40 -11.24
N ARG A 169 6.58 -1.33 -12.05
CA ARG A 169 7.18 -0.04 -11.67
C ARG A 169 6.66 0.51 -10.34
N MET A 170 5.38 0.27 -10.01
CA MET A 170 4.77 0.72 -8.75
C MET A 170 5.29 -0.04 -7.51
N SER A 171 6.08 -1.12 -7.67
CA SER A 171 6.77 -1.74 -6.54
C SER A 171 7.95 -0.88 -6.03
N MET A 172 8.24 0.24 -6.70
CA MET A 172 9.25 1.22 -6.34
C MET A 172 8.70 2.64 -6.57
N MET A 173 8.21 3.29 -5.52
CA MET A 173 7.63 4.64 -5.61
C MET A 173 8.29 5.59 -4.63
N VAL A 174 8.07 6.88 -4.87
CA VAL A 174 8.62 7.95 -4.07
C VAL A 174 7.64 8.38 -2.99
N HIS A 175 8.15 8.40 -1.75
CA HIS A 175 7.44 8.89 -0.57
C HIS A 175 8.13 10.13 0.00
N GLU A 176 7.38 10.86 0.82
CA GLU A 176 7.90 11.95 1.62
C GLU A 176 8.19 11.45 3.03
N VAL A 177 9.39 11.73 3.54
CA VAL A 177 9.82 11.31 4.87
C VAL A 177 9.01 12.06 5.92
N ARG A 178 8.59 11.32 6.94
CA ARG A 178 8.13 11.86 8.21
C ARG A 178 8.88 11.15 9.33
N VAL A 179 9.71 11.88 10.06
CA VAL A 179 10.52 11.36 11.15
C VAL A 179 9.60 11.11 12.35
N MET A 180 9.54 9.86 12.79
CA MET A 180 8.73 9.45 13.93
C MET A 180 9.53 8.48 14.79
N GLU A 181 9.20 8.43 16.08
CA GLU A 181 9.79 7.45 16.99
C GLU A 181 9.45 6.02 16.57
N GLY A 182 10.39 5.09 16.74
CA GLY A 182 10.23 3.67 16.44
C GLY A 182 11.40 3.08 15.65
N HIS A 183 11.28 1.80 15.33
CA HIS A 183 12.32 1.02 14.62
C HIS A 183 11.81 0.40 13.31
N THR A 184 10.67 0.85 12.81
CA THR A 184 10.01 0.30 11.61
C THR A 184 9.66 1.41 10.62
N PHE A 185 9.64 1.06 9.34
CA PHE A 185 9.03 1.92 8.32
C PHE A 185 7.51 1.86 8.46
N ARG A 186 6.87 3.02 8.35
CA ARG A 186 5.41 3.14 8.37
C ARG A 186 4.97 3.82 7.09
N PHE A 187 3.99 3.24 6.43
CA PHE A 187 3.37 3.76 5.22
C PHE A 187 1.86 3.51 5.28
N ASN A 188 1.10 4.19 4.42
CA ASN A 188 -0.36 4.13 4.44
C ASN A 188 -0.87 2.76 3.93
N LEU A 189 -1.86 2.19 4.63
CA LEU A 189 -2.51 0.92 4.29
C LEU A 189 -3.10 0.90 2.88
N ALA A 190 -3.59 2.03 2.39
CA ALA A 190 -4.12 2.14 1.03
C ALA A 190 -3.06 1.86 -0.06
N VAL A 191 -1.78 1.95 0.30
CA VAL A 191 -0.62 1.75 -0.60
C VAL A 191 -0.02 0.34 -0.45
N CYS A 192 -0.64 -0.56 0.34
CA CYS A 192 -0.17 -1.94 0.46
C CYS A 192 -0.27 -2.71 -0.87
N THR A 193 -1.35 -2.52 -1.63
CA THR A 193 -1.63 -3.29 -2.85
C THR A 193 -0.52 -3.16 -3.92
N PRO A 194 -0.02 -1.95 -4.29
CA PRO A 194 1.11 -1.84 -5.22
C PRO A 194 2.41 -2.53 -4.76
N TYR A 195 2.65 -2.61 -3.45
CA TYR A 195 3.83 -3.32 -2.93
C TYR A 195 3.58 -4.81 -2.74
N ASN A 196 2.33 -5.26 -2.88
CA ASN A 196 1.84 -6.55 -2.42
C ASN A 196 2.32 -6.83 -0.98
N ALA A 197 2.31 -5.80 -0.14
CA ALA A 197 2.87 -5.83 1.20
C ALA A 197 1.81 -6.23 2.22
N ASP A 198 2.22 -7.07 3.16
CA ASP A 198 1.46 -7.36 4.37
C ASP A 198 2.27 -6.92 5.61
N PHE A 199 1.78 -7.27 6.80
CA PHE A 199 2.41 -6.91 8.06
C PHE A 199 2.70 -8.16 8.90
N ASP A 200 3.01 -9.30 8.27
CA ASP A 200 3.30 -10.56 8.96
C ASP A 200 4.80 -10.76 9.30
N GLY A 201 5.64 -9.81 8.91
CA GLY A 201 7.10 -9.87 9.03
C GLY A 201 7.86 -9.32 7.82
N ASP A 202 7.15 -8.75 6.84
CA ASP A 202 7.69 -8.15 5.62
C ASP A 202 8.82 -7.11 5.88
N GLU A 203 9.85 -7.17 5.03
CA GLU A 203 10.96 -6.21 4.98
C GLU A 203 10.87 -5.35 3.71
N MET A 204 11.22 -4.07 3.83
CA MET A 204 11.20 -3.10 2.72
C MET A 204 12.47 -2.25 2.70
N ASN A 205 12.89 -1.82 1.52
CA ASN A 205 14.09 -1.05 1.27
C ASN A 205 13.78 0.44 1.12
N LEU A 206 14.65 1.28 1.67
CA LEU A 206 14.59 2.73 1.52
C LEU A 206 15.87 3.23 0.86
N HIS A 207 15.72 4.00 -0.22
CA HIS A 207 16.82 4.61 -0.96
C HIS A 207 16.75 6.13 -0.88
N VAL A 208 17.84 6.76 -0.43
CA VAL A 208 17.92 8.23 -0.27
C VAL A 208 18.59 8.85 -1.50
N ILE A 209 17.85 9.71 -2.19
CA ILE A 209 18.31 10.38 -3.41
C ILE A 209 19.25 11.54 -3.04
N GLN A 210 20.41 11.61 -3.69
CA GLN A 210 21.45 12.60 -3.36
C GLN A 210 21.37 13.85 -4.23
N SER A 211 21.37 13.72 -5.56
CA SER A 211 21.36 14.89 -6.46
C SER A 211 20.01 15.60 -6.45
N GLU A 212 20.03 16.93 -6.60
CA GLU A 212 18.80 17.73 -6.71
C GLU A 212 18.02 17.38 -7.98
N GLU A 213 18.70 17.11 -9.09
CA GLU A 213 18.08 16.70 -10.35
C GLU A 213 17.30 15.40 -10.21
N ALA A 214 17.89 14.37 -9.60
CA ALA A 214 17.20 13.11 -9.36
C ALA A 214 16.07 13.27 -8.33
N ARG A 215 16.22 14.14 -7.33
CA ARG A 215 15.13 14.45 -6.39
C ARG A 215 13.95 15.10 -7.09
N ALA A 216 14.21 16.04 -8.00
CA ALA A 216 13.17 16.69 -8.79
C ALA A 216 12.48 15.70 -9.74
N GLU A 217 13.25 14.89 -10.48
CA GLU A 217 12.73 13.85 -11.38
C GLU A 217 11.84 12.85 -10.62
N ALA A 218 12.35 12.32 -9.51
CA ALA A 218 11.64 11.36 -8.68
C ALA A 218 10.37 11.97 -8.07
N LYS A 219 10.43 13.23 -7.63
CA LYS A 219 9.26 13.95 -7.10
C LYS A 219 8.19 14.19 -8.17
N ILE A 220 8.57 14.46 -9.42
CA ILE A 220 7.61 14.74 -10.49
C ILE A 220 7.02 13.44 -11.06
N LEU A 221 7.82 12.40 -11.23
CA LEU A 221 7.43 11.21 -12.01
C LEU A 221 7.05 10.00 -11.16
N MET A 222 7.57 9.87 -9.94
CA MET A 222 7.51 8.63 -9.17
C MET A 222 6.73 8.75 -7.85
N ARG A 223 6.20 9.93 -7.52
CA ARG A 223 5.39 10.13 -6.30
C ARG A 223 4.19 9.19 -6.28
N VAL A 224 3.86 8.67 -5.10
CA VAL A 224 2.76 7.70 -4.91
C VAL A 224 1.44 8.17 -5.53
N GLN A 225 1.06 9.43 -5.36
CA GLN A 225 -0.20 9.94 -5.92
C GLN A 225 -0.27 9.89 -7.46
N GLU A 226 0.87 9.97 -8.15
CA GLU A 226 0.94 9.92 -9.61
C GLU A 226 0.73 8.50 -10.15
N HIS A 227 0.74 7.50 -9.26
CA HIS A 227 0.56 6.07 -9.58
C HIS A 227 -0.66 5.47 -8.87
N ILE A 228 -1.68 6.28 -8.54
CA ILE A 228 -2.97 5.75 -8.08
C ILE A 228 -3.56 4.83 -9.16
N LEU A 229 -3.57 5.29 -10.42
CA LEU A 229 -4.02 4.52 -11.58
C LEU A 229 -2.89 3.66 -12.16
N THR A 230 -3.17 2.38 -12.40
CA THR A 230 -2.17 1.46 -12.95
C THR A 230 -2.00 1.58 -14.46
N PRO A 231 -0.76 1.50 -14.99
CA PRO A 231 -0.53 1.42 -16.43
C PRO A 231 -0.96 0.09 -17.05
N ARG A 232 -1.34 -0.92 -16.24
CA ARG A 232 -1.79 -2.22 -16.77
C ARG A 232 -3.16 -2.13 -17.43
N TYR A 233 -4.06 -1.33 -16.87
CA TYR A 233 -5.45 -1.24 -17.35
C TYR A 233 -6.12 0.10 -17.07
N GLY A 234 -5.54 1.05 -16.33
CA GLY A 234 -6.16 2.36 -16.09
C GLY A 234 -7.24 2.37 -15.02
N GLY A 235 -7.05 1.63 -13.93
CA GLY A 235 -7.89 1.72 -12.73
C GLY A 235 -7.06 1.88 -11.46
N ALA A 236 -7.68 2.33 -10.38
CA ALA A 236 -7.02 2.65 -9.12
C ALA A 236 -6.50 1.39 -8.43
N VAL A 237 -5.19 1.17 -8.42
CA VAL A 237 -4.55 0.08 -7.65
C VAL A 237 -4.30 0.49 -6.20
N ILE A 238 -4.16 1.80 -5.96
CA ILE A 238 -4.12 2.37 -4.61
C ILE A 238 -5.56 2.69 -4.21
N GLY A 239 -6.03 2.15 -3.07
CA GLY A 239 -7.41 2.33 -2.63
C GLY A 239 -7.65 1.78 -1.24
N GLY A 240 -8.89 1.90 -0.76
CA GLY A 240 -9.30 1.32 0.51
C GLY A 240 -9.20 -0.21 0.49
N ILE A 241 -8.77 -0.78 1.60
CA ILE A 241 -8.69 -2.23 1.85
C ILE A 241 -9.32 -2.54 3.22
N HIS A 242 -9.82 -3.76 3.38
CA HIS A 242 -10.32 -4.28 4.67
C HIS A 242 -11.22 -3.28 5.42
N ASP A 243 -10.77 -2.77 6.57
CA ASP A 243 -11.51 -1.88 7.46
C ASP A 243 -11.97 -0.58 6.78
N HIS A 244 -11.24 -0.08 5.78
CA HIS A 244 -11.69 1.08 5.00
C HIS A 244 -13.00 0.80 4.25
N ILE A 245 -13.15 -0.43 3.74
CA ILE A 245 -14.33 -0.90 3.03
C ILE A 245 -15.44 -1.20 4.04
N SER A 246 -15.14 -1.88 5.15
CA SER A 246 -16.13 -2.16 6.20
C SER A 246 -16.72 -0.87 6.79
N GLY A 247 -15.87 0.12 7.09
CA GLY A 247 -16.31 1.41 7.62
C GLY A 247 -17.17 2.19 6.64
N ALA A 248 -16.76 2.22 5.36
CA ALA A 248 -17.54 2.84 4.30
C ALA A 248 -18.91 2.16 4.14
N TYR A 249 -18.94 0.83 4.14
CA TYR A 249 -20.17 0.04 4.02
C TYR A 249 -21.13 0.31 5.17
N LEU A 250 -20.65 0.27 6.42
CA LEU A 250 -21.47 0.53 7.61
C LEU A 250 -22.04 1.96 7.62
N LEU A 251 -21.22 2.94 7.22
CA LEU A 251 -21.58 4.35 7.24
C LEU A 251 -22.55 4.72 6.11
N SER A 252 -22.36 4.16 4.92
CA SER A 252 -23.15 4.52 3.72
C SER A 252 -24.44 3.71 3.53
N ARG A 253 -24.63 2.63 4.31
CA ARG A 253 -25.83 1.79 4.20
C ARG A 253 -27.13 2.64 4.35
N PRO A 254 -28.13 2.46 3.48
CA PRO A 254 -29.40 3.16 3.58
C PRO A 254 -30.05 2.96 4.95
N GLY A 255 -30.44 4.08 5.58
CA GLY A 255 -31.05 4.08 6.91
C GLY A 255 -30.08 4.15 8.09
N THR A 256 -28.76 4.18 7.86
CA THR A 256 -27.79 4.38 8.95
C THR A 256 -27.90 5.80 9.52
N MET A 257 -28.27 5.89 10.80
CA MET A 257 -28.33 7.12 11.59
C MET A 257 -27.20 7.16 12.61
N ILE A 258 -26.42 8.25 12.60
CA ILE A 258 -25.25 8.45 13.45
C ILE A 258 -25.58 9.53 14.49
N ARG A 259 -25.43 9.23 15.78
CA ARG A 259 -25.59 10.24 16.84
C ARG A 259 -24.65 11.42 16.60
N GLN A 260 -25.15 12.64 16.84
CA GLN A 260 -24.39 13.88 16.63
C GLN A 260 -22.98 13.82 17.25
N ALA A 261 -22.84 13.29 18.47
CA ALA A 261 -21.55 13.17 19.13
C ALA A 261 -20.55 12.31 18.33
N HIS A 262 -20.98 11.14 17.83
CA HIS A 262 -20.14 10.26 17.04
C HIS A 262 -19.83 10.87 15.67
N GLY A 263 -20.81 11.54 15.04
CA GLY A 263 -20.59 12.22 13.76
C GLY A 263 -19.55 13.34 13.87
N LEU A 264 -19.59 14.14 14.96
CA LEU A 264 -18.58 15.18 15.19
C LEU A 264 -17.19 14.59 15.49
N GLU A 265 -17.12 13.46 16.20
CA GLU A 265 -15.86 12.74 16.41
C GLU A 265 -15.26 12.24 15.08
N MET A 266 -16.08 11.63 14.23
CA MET A 266 -15.68 11.20 12.89
C MET A 266 -15.13 12.35 12.04
N LEU A 267 -15.83 13.49 12.02
CA LEU A 267 -15.40 14.68 11.30
C LEU A 267 -14.15 15.33 11.93
N GLY A 268 -13.97 15.20 13.24
CA GLY A 268 -12.77 15.64 13.95
C GLY A 268 -11.52 14.90 13.50
N ASN A 269 -11.61 13.60 13.21
CA ASN A 269 -10.47 12.78 12.75
C ASN A 269 -9.95 13.18 11.37
N ILE A 270 -10.79 13.74 10.52
CA ILE A 270 -10.39 14.31 9.23
C ILE A 270 -10.09 15.81 9.30
N GLY A 271 -10.25 16.44 10.47
CA GLY A 271 -10.05 17.88 10.64
C GLY A 271 -11.01 18.73 9.80
N TYR A 272 -12.24 18.26 9.58
CA TYR A 272 -13.20 18.95 8.72
C TYR A 272 -13.64 20.29 9.33
N THR A 273 -13.53 21.36 8.54
CA THR A 273 -13.87 22.74 8.95
C THR A 273 -15.00 23.37 8.13
N GLY A 274 -15.66 22.59 7.26
CA GLY A 274 -16.73 23.09 6.39
C GLY A 274 -18.08 23.18 7.09
N GLU A 275 -19.13 23.45 6.30
CA GLU A 275 -20.51 23.43 6.80
C GLU A 275 -20.93 22.01 7.15
N LEU A 276 -21.60 21.86 8.30
CA LEU A 276 -22.10 20.58 8.78
C LEU A 276 -23.44 20.24 8.11
N PRO A 277 -23.73 18.94 7.88
CA PRO A 277 -24.99 18.51 7.29
C PRO A 277 -26.17 18.77 8.21
N GLU A 278 -27.39 18.70 7.65
CA GLU A 278 -28.61 18.91 8.41
C GLU A 278 -28.78 17.85 9.52
N LEU A 279 -29.16 18.31 10.70
CA LEU A 279 -29.46 17.43 11.83
C LEU A 279 -30.89 16.92 11.72
N LEU A 280 -31.03 15.60 11.76
CA LEU A 280 -32.30 14.91 11.85
C LEU A 280 -32.60 14.54 13.31
N LYS A 281 -33.86 14.22 13.59
CA LYS A 281 -34.27 13.61 14.85
C LYS A 281 -34.61 12.16 14.60
N ASP A 282 -33.99 11.28 15.38
CA ASP A 282 -34.31 9.85 15.39
C ASP A 282 -35.65 9.59 16.10
N ASP A 283 -36.14 8.36 16.05
CA ASP A 283 -37.38 7.91 16.70
C ASP A 283 -37.39 8.18 18.22
N ASP A 284 -36.21 8.16 18.85
CA ASP A 284 -35.99 8.49 20.27
C ASP A 284 -35.85 10.00 20.55
N GLY A 285 -36.01 10.86 19.53
CA GLY A 285 -35.88 12.31 19.62
C GLY A 285 -34.45 12.84 19.76
N GLN A 286 -33.44 11.98 19.58
CA GLN A 286 -32.03 12.35 19.61
C GLN A 286 -31.59 13.00 18.28
N LEU A 287 -30.64 13.93 18.36
CA LEU A 287 -30.05 14.56 17.18
C LEU A 287 -29.07 13.61 16.49
N VAL A 288 -29.33 13.32 15.22
CA VAL A 288 -28.57 12.37 14.41
C VAL A 288 -28.23 12.97 13.04
N TYR A 289 -27.14 12.50 12.46
CA TYR A 289 -26.77 12.69 11.06
C TYR A 289 -27.08 11.43 10.27
N ARG A 290 -27.43 11.57 9.00
CA ARG A 290 -27.46 10.42 8.07
C ARG A 290 -26.01 10.09 7.69
N GLY A 291 -25.64 8.81 7.71
CA GLY A 291 -24.25 8.41 7.42
C GLY A 291 -23.79 8.79 6.00
N GLN A 292 -24.68 8.71 5.01
CA GLN A 292 -24.41 9.16 3.64
C GLN A 292 -24.14 10.67 3.54
N ASP A 293 -24.77 11.49 4.39
CA ASP A 293 -24.53 12.94 4.40
C ASP A 293 -23.13 13.26 4.93
N LEU A 294 -22.61 12.47 5.89
CA LEU A 294 -21.24 12.63 6.40
C LEU A 294 -20.18 12.30 5.35
N ILE A 295 -20.39 11.23 4.56
CA ILE A 295 -19.48 10.87 3.47
C ILE A 295 -19.56 11.88 2.32
N SER A 296 -20.75 12.43 2.06
CA SER A 296 -20.95 13.40 0.98
C SER A 296 -20.11 14.67 1.17
N LEU A 297 -19.72 15.02 2.40
CA LEU A 297 -18.89 16.21 2.69
C LEU A 297 -17.49 16.17 2.09
N ILE A 298 -16.95 14.97 1.83
CA ILE A 298 -15.59 14.79 1.29
C ILE A 298 -15.58 14.55 -0.23
N ILE A 299 -16.76 14.46 -0.86
CA ILE A 299 -16.89 14.18 -2.29
C ILE A 299 -17.00 15.49 -3.06
N PRO A 300 -16.19 15.70 -4.12
CA PRO A 300 -16.28 16.93 -4.91
C PRO A 300 -17.61 17.07 -5.65
N ASP A 301 -18.12 18.30 -5.73
CA ASP A 301 -19.41 18.62 -6.39
C ASP A 301 -19.45 18.29 -7.88
N ASN A 302 -18.28 18.22 -8.54
CA ASN A 302 -18.18 18.00 -9.97
C ASN A 302 -18.20 16.52 -10.38
N ILE A 303 -18.50 15.61 -9.45
CA ILE A 303 -18.59 14.17 -9.71
C ILE A 303 -20.03 13.75 -9.98
N PHE A 304 -20.22 13.10 -11.13
CA PHE A 304 -21.47 12.50 -11.56
C PHE A 304 -21.17 11.05 -11.92
N LEU A 305 -21.67 10.12 -11.11
CA LEU A 305 -21.36 8.71 -11.28
C LEU A 305 -22.54 7.86 -10.85
N ARG A 306 -22.77 6.81 -11.62
CA ARG A 306 -23.70 5.75 -11.26
C ARG A 306 -23.06 4.39 -11.43
N PHE A 307 -23.19 3.52 -10.43
CA PHE A 307 -22.77 2.13 -10.55
C PHE A 307 -23.55 1.23 -9.60
N ARG A 308 -23.48 -0.08 -9.84
CA ARG A 308 -24.05 -1.08 -8.94
C ARG A 308 -22.98 -1.59 -7.98
N SER A 309 -23.22 -1.42 -6.69
CA SER A 309 -22.36 -1.91 -5.63
C SER A 309 -22.27 -3.45 -5.64
N ARG A 310 -21.29 -4.02 -4.95
CA ARG A 310 -21.18 -5.46 -4.70
C ARG A 310 -22.33 -5.95 -3.81
N SER A 311 -22.86 -5.08 -2.95
CA SER A 311 -24.10 -5.33 -2.17
C SER A 311 -25.40 -5.31 -2.99
N ASN A 312 -25.34 -5.12 -4.32
CA ASN A 312 -26.49 -5.01 -5.21
C ASN A 312 -27.36 -3.74 -5.03
N ASP A 313 -26.79 -2.70 -4.43
CA ASP A 313 -27.40 -1.38 -4.33
C ASP A 313 -26.98 -0.51 -5.53
N ASP A 314 -27.90 0.28 -6.05
CA ASP A 314 -27.58 1.28 -7.06
C ASP A 314 -27.00 2.51 -6.34
N VAL A 315 -25.73 2.80 -6.58
CA VAL A 315 -25.03 3.97 -6.05
C VAL A 315 -25.13 5.11 -7.05
N VAL A 316 -25.58 6.27 -6.58
CA VAL A 316 -25.69 7.49 -7.37
C VAL A 316 -24.94 8.61 -6.66
N VAL A 317 -23.98 9.21 -7.35
CA VAL A 317 -23.24 10.37 -6.89
C VAL A 317 -23.58 11.55 -7.79
N LYS A 318 -24.08 12.64 -7.20
CA LYS A 318 -24.45 13.86 -7.92
C LYS A 318 -24.23 15.08 -7.02
N GLU A 319 -23.49 16.07 -7.53
CA GLU A 319 -23.28 17.35 -6.82
C GLU A 319 -22.79 17.14 -5.38
N GLY A 320 -21.79 16.26 -5.21
CA GLY A 320 -21.19 15.94 -3.91
C GLY A 320 -22.04 14.99 -3.05
N LYS A 321 -23.30 14.74 -3.40
CA LYS A 321 -24.20 13.86 -2.63
C LYS A 321 -24.14 12.43 -3.10
N VAL A 322 -24.06 11.51 -2.13
CA VAL A 322 -24.10 10.06 -2.36
C VAL A 322 -25.44 9.49 -1.91
N ASP A 323 -26.05 8.70 -2.78
CA ASP A 323 -27.09 7.75 -2.42
C ASP A 323 -26.66 6.32 -2.78
N GLY A 324 -27.14 5.33 -2.03
CA GLY A 324 -26.68 3.94 -2.08
C GLY A 324 -25.51 3.61 -1.13
N THR A 325 -25.11 2.33 -1.15
CA THR A 325 -24.08 1.76 -0.27
C THR A 325 -22.72 1.73 -0.96
N LEU A 326 -21.70 2.32 -0.32
CA LEU A 326 -20.32 2.30 -0.76
C LEU A 326 -19.59 1.07 -0.20
N ASP A 327 -19.04 0.26 -1.09
CA ASP A 327 -18.30 -0.95 -0.76
C ASP A 327 -16.98 -1.03 -1.57
N LYS A 328 -16.42 -2.23 -1.78
CA LYS A 328 -15.18 -2.40 -2.56
C LYS A 328 -15.27 -1.73 -3.95
N ARG A 329 -16.44 -1.70 -4.59
CA ARG A 329 -16.61 -1.06 -5.92
C ARG A 329 -16.55 0.46 -5.89
N ALA A 330 -16.69 1.07 -4.72
CA ALA A 330 -16.60 2.52 -4.59
C ALA A 330 -15.13 2.97 -4.46
N ILE A 331 -14.42 2.41 -3.48
CA ILE A 331 -13.10 2.90 -3.04
C ILE A 331 -12.01 1.82 -3.06
N GLY A 332 -12.39 0.57 -3.29
CA GLY A 332 -11.49 -0.57 -3.14
C GLY A 332 -10.29 -0.48 -4.07
N ALA A 333 -9.15 -0.96 -3.61
CA ALA A 333 -8.03 -1.19 -4.53
C ALA A 333 -8.49 -2.12 -5.68
N GLU A 334 -8.08 -1.77 -6.89
CA GLU A 334 -8.38 -2.37 -8.19
C GLU A 334 -9.80 -2.17 -8.76
N ASP A 335 -10.80 -1.91 -7.92
CA ASP A 335 -12.24 -1.88 -8.28
C ASP A 335 -12.94 -0.55 -7.92
N GLY A 336 -12.18 0.44 -7.42
CA GLY A 336 -12.71 1.69 -6.86
C GLY A 336 -13.20 2.71 -7.89
N ARG A 337 -14.43 2.56 -8.38
CA ARG A 337 -15.02 3.42 -9.43
C ARG A 337 -15.18 4.88 -9.03
N LEU A 338 -15.49 5.16 -7.76
CA LEU A 338 -15.60 6.54 -7.27
C LEU A 338 -14.23 7.20 -7.20
N LEU A 339 -13.22 6.46 -6.74
CA LEU A 339 -11.84 6.94 -6.71
C LEU A 339 -11.31 7.20 -8.12
N ASP A 340 -11.57 6.29 -9.06
CA ASP A 340 -11.22 6.46 -10.47
C ASP A 340 -11.82 7.74 -11.05
N ALA A 341 -13.12 7.97 -10.85
CA ALA A 341 -13.81 9.14 -11.35
C ALA A 341 -13.21 10.45 -10.79
N ILE A 342 -12.85 10.48 -9.50
CA ILE A 342 -12.24 11.65 -8.85
C ILE A 342 -10.84 11.90 -9.40
N VAL A 343 -10.00 10.86 -9.50
CA VAL A 343 -8.62 11.00 -10.01
C VAL A 343 -8.63 11.43 -11.47
N GLN A 344 -9.53 10.90 -12.29
CA GLN A 344 -9.65 11.26 -13.71
C GLN A 344 -10.16 12.69 -13.92
N THR A 345 -11.13 13.14 -13.12
CA THR A 345 -11.76 14.45 -13.30
C THR A 345 -10.97 15.58 -12.65
N ASN A 346 -10.41 15.34 -11.45
CA ASN A 346 -9.78 16.37 -10.62
C ASN A 346 -8.26 16.21 -10.51
N GLY A 347 -7.69 15.13 -11.04
CA GLY A 347 -6.27 14.84 -11.01
C GLY A 347 -5.80 14.10 -9.75
N PRO A 348 -4.54 13.64 -9.75
CA PRO A 348 -3.97 12.78 -8.72
C PRO A 348 -3.85 13.46 -7.35
N GLU A 349 -3.60 14.76 -7.30
CA GLU A 349 -3.47 15.51 -6.04
C GLU A 349 -4.79 15.54 -5.26
N GLN A 350 -5.90 15.86 -5.94
CA GLN A 350 -7.21 15.84 -5.31
C GLN A 350 -7.67 14.41 -4.99
N GLY A 351 -7.33 13.44 -5.85
CA GLY A 351 -7.58 12.02 -5.58
C GLY A 351 -6.85 11.51 -4.33
N ALA A 352 -5.59 11.89 -4.13
CA ALA A 352 -4.82 11.55 -2.94
C ALA A 352 -5.41 12.19 -1.67
N LYS A 353 -5.81 13.46 -1.74
CA LYS A 353 -6.49 14.14 -0.62
C LYS A 353 -7.79 13.43 -0.26
N PHE A 354 -8.63 13.13 -1.26
CA PHE A 354 -9.87 12.39 -1.06
C PHE A 354 -9.62 11.03 -0.42
N LEU A 355 -8.62 10.28 -0.91
CA LEU A 355 -8.28 8.96 -0.36
C LEU A 355 -7.83 9.04 1.11
N ASP A 356 -7.02 10.04 1.48
CA ASP A 356 -6.61 10.26 2.87
C ASP A 356 -7.79 10.63 3.79
N GLU A 357 -8.69 11.50 3.33
CA GLU A 357 -9.90 11.89 4.07
C GLU A 357 -10.87 10.70 4.21
N PHE A 358 -11.11 9.98 3.12
CA PHE A 358 -12.00 8.83 3.07
C PHE A 358 -11.51 7.70 3.97
N THR A 359 -10.24 7.32 3.88
CA THR A 359 -9.68 6.23 4.68
C THR A 359 -9.74 6.54 6.17
N ARG A 360 -9.43 7.77 6.59
CA ARG A 360 -9.55 8.21 7.98
C ARG A 360 -11.00 8.25 8.46
N LEU A 361 -11.91 8.75 7.63
CA LEU A 361 -13.34 8.79 7.94
C LEU A 361 -13.90 7.37 8.13
N SER A 362 -13.57 6.44 7.23
CA SER A 362 -13.99 5.04 7.35
C SER A 362 -13.46 4.35 8.60
N ILE A 363 -12.20 4.60 8.98
CA ILE A 363 -11.64 4.04 10.22
C ILE A 363 -12.33 4.64 11.46
N ALA A 364 -12.61 5.94 11.45
CA ALA A 364 -13.38 6.57 12.51
C ALA A 364 -14.80 5.98 12.59
N ALA A 365 -15.43 5.74 11.44
CA ALA A 365 -16.74 5.08 11.37
C ALA A 365 -16.71 3.67 11.98
N CYS A 366 -15.74 2.84 11.61
CA CYS A 366 -15.55 1.51 12.21
C CYS A 366 -15.35 1.59 13.73
N THR A 367 -14.58 2.58 14.20
CA THR A 367 -14.26 2.74 15.62
C THR A 367 -15.51 3.14 16.42
N SER A 368 -16.29 4.12 15.94
CA SER A 368 -17.46 4.62 16.67
C SER A 368 -18.69 3.72 16.54
N LEU A 369 -18.84 2.98 15.44
CA LEU A 369 -19.94 2.01 15.26
C LEU A 369 -19.64 0.66 15.92
N GLY A 370 -18.36 0.31 16.06
CA GLY A 370 -17.92 -0.99 16.54
C GLY A 370 -18.12 -2.07 15.49
N PHE A 371 -17.05 -2.79 15.18
CA PHE A 371 -17.11 -3.91 14.25
C PHE A 371 -16.25 -5.05 14.75
N THR A 372 -16.84 -6.23 14.92
CA THR A 372 -16.18 -7.43 15.40
C THR A 372 -16.86 -8.65 14.80
N THR A 373 -16.13 -9.75 14.69
CA THR A 373 -16.69 -11.05 14.29
C THR A 373 -16.50 -12.08 15.40
N GLY A 374 -17.42 -13.03 15.50
CA GLY A 374 -17.40 -14.10 16.49
C GLY A 374 -17.70 -15.45 15.85
N ILE A 375 -17.56 -16.52 16.64
CA ILE A 375 -17.87 -17.90 16.17
C ILE A 375 -19.38 -18.06 15.90
N ASP A 376 -20.21 -17.26 16.57
CA ASP A 376 -21.65 -17.18 16.44
C ASP A 376 -22.12 -16.59 15.10
N ASP A 377 -21.28 -15.83 14.39
CA ASP A 377 -21.58 -15.34 13.03
C ASP A 377 -21.77 -16.50 12.02
N GLU A 378 -21.35 -17.71 12.38
CA GLU A 378 -21.50 -18.90 11.54
C GLU A 378 -22.57 -19.87 12.08
N ASP A 379 -23.35 -19.47 13.09
CA ASP A 379 -24.39 -20.34 13.66
C ASP A 379 -25.56 -20.50 12.69
N LEU A 380 -25.95 -21.75 12.45
CA LEU A 380 -27.06 -22.12 11.60
C LEU A 380 -28.15 -22.76 12.45
N SER A 381 -29.41 -22.56 12.07
CA SER A 381 -30.53 -23.26 12.71
C SER A 381 -30.45 -24.77 12.44
N ASP A 382 -31.02 -25.56 13.34
CA ASP A 382 -31.11 -27.03 13.15
C ASP A 382 -31.80 -27.39 11.83
N GLU A 383 -32.77 -26.58 11.39
CA GLU A 383 -33.45 -26.74 10.10
C GLU A 383 -32.49 -26.57 8.92
N ALA A 384 -31.67 -25.51 8.94
CA ALA A 384 -30.67 -25.26 7.90
C ALA A 384 -29.58 -26.36 7.90
N VAL A 385 -29.13 -26.78 9.07
CA VAL A 385 -28.17 -27.89 9.22
C VAL A 385 -28.72 -29.19 8.63
N ASN A 386 -29.98 -29.52 8.91
CA ASN A 386 -30.63 -30.71 8.35
C ASN A 386 -30.80 -30.63 6.83
N ALA A 387 -31.13 -29.45 6.30
CA ALA A 387 -31.21 -29.22 4.86
C ALA A 387 -29.84 -29.37 4.17
N ILE A 388 -28.76 -28.85 4.78
CA ILE A 388 -27.38 -29.03 4.29
C ILE A 388 -26.98 -30.51 4.27
N ASN A 389 -27.27 -31.24 5.35
CA ASN A 389 -26.99 -32.67 5.42
C ASN A 389 -27.77 -33.45 4.34
N ALA A 390 -29.04 -33.09 4.11
CA ALA A 390 -29.85 -33.69 3.06
C ALA A 390 -29.32 -33.40 1.65
N ALA A 391 -28.83 -32.18 1.39
CA ALA A 391 -28.21 -31.83 0.11
C ALA A 391 -26.91 -32.64 -0.15
N ASN A 392 -26.03 -32.72 0.85
CA ASN A 392 -24.80 -33.52 0.77
C ASN A 392 -25.11 -35.02 0.58
N GLU A 393 -26.14 -35.53 1.26
CA GLU A 393 -26.56 -36.93 1.12
C GLU A 393 -27.15 -37.21 -0.26
N ASN A 394 -28.00 -36.31 -0.78
CA ASN A 394 -28.55 -36.39 -2.13
C ASN A 394 -27.43 -36.42 -3.19
N ALA A 395 -26.44 -35.52 -3.10
CA ALA A 395 -25.29 -35.54 -3.99
C ALA A 395 -24.51 -36.87 -3.91
N SER A 396 -24.32 -37.41 -2.72
CA SER A 396 -23.69 -38.72 -2.52
C SER A 396 -24.51 -39.87 -3.12
N GLN A 397 -25.84 -39.81 -3.04
CA GLN A 397 -26.75 -40.78 -3.66
C GLN A 397 -26.72 -40.70 -5.19
N GLN A 398 -26.66 -39.49 -5.77
CA GLN A 398 -26.50 -39.30 -7.22
C GLN A 398 -25.17 -39.90 -7.71
N VAL A 399 -24.08 -39.71 -6.97
CA VAL A 399 -22.79 -40.35 -7.28
C VAL A 399 -22.90 -41.87 -7.25
N ASN A 400 -23.60 -42.45 -6.27
CA ASN A 400 -23.81 -43.89 -6.22
C ASN A 400 -24.63 -44.40 -7.41
N ALA A 401 -25.69 -43.68 -7.81
CA ALA A 401 -26.48 -44.01 -8.99
C ALA A 401 -25.64 -43.95 -10.28
N GLU A 402 -24.78 -42.94 -10.42
CA GLU A 402 -23.87 -42.81 -11.57
C GLU A 402 -22.83 -43.95 -11.61
N LEU A 403 -22.32 -44.35 -10.44
CA LEU A 403 -21.42 -45.51 -10.32
C LEU A 403 -22.12 -46.83 -10.70
N GLU A 404 -23.41 -46.97 -10.38
CA GLU A 404 -24.22 -48.13 -10.80
C GLU A 404 -24.41 -48.15 -12.33
N MET A 405 -24.67 -47.00 -12.96
CA MET A 405 -24.77 -46.89 -14.42
C MET A 405 -23.46 -47.23 -15.13
N PHE A 406 -22.33 -46.85 -14.53
CA PHE A 406 -21.01 -47.20 -15.06
C PHE A 406 -20.70 -48.71 -14.96
N GLY A 407 -21.21 -49.39 -13.94
CA GLY A 407 -20.96 -50.81 -13.67
C GLY A 407 -19.47 -51.13 -13.48
N ASN A 408 -19.07 -52.39 -13.72
CA ASN A 408 -17.68 -52.81 -13.45
C ASN A 408 -16.65 -52.27 -14.45
N ASN A 409 -17.04 -52.12 -15.72
CA ASN A 409 -16.11 -51.86 -16.83
C ASN A 409 -16.51 -50.68 -17.74
N GLY A 410 -17.57 -49.92 -17.43
CA GLY A 410 -18.05 -48.83 -18.28
C GLY A 410 -18.59 -49.27 -19.64
N LYS A 411 -18.93 -50.55 -19.81
CA LYS A 411 -19.43 -51.08 -21.09
C LYS A 411 -20.87 -50.62 -21.31
N GLY A 412 -21.07 -49.77 -22.31
CA GLY A 412 -22.39 -49.19 -22.62
C GLY A 412 -22.67 -47.87 -21.88
N TYR A 413 -21.68 -47.33 -21.17
CA TYR A 413 -21.76 -46.02 -20.54
C TYR A 413 -21.60 -44.92 -21.60
N GLU A 414 -22.44 -43.90 -21.54
CA GLU A 414 -22.42 -42.78 -22.49
C GLU A 414 -21.19 -41.90 -22.23
N THR A 415 -20.30 -41.82 -23.21
CA THR A 415 -19.04 -41.08 -23.10
C THR A 415 -19.14 -39.72 -23.76
N ARG A 416 -18.55 -38.69 -23.13
CA ARG A 416 -18.40 -37.39 -23.79
C ARG A 416 -17.42 -37.49 -24.97
N PRO A 417 -17.63 -36.73 -26.05
CA PRO A 417 -16.70 -36.70 -27.18
C PRO A 417 -15.27 -36.37 -26.72
N GLY A 418 -14.28 -37.17 -27.15
CA GLY A 418 -12.87 -36.95 -26.84
C GLY A 418 -12.42 -37.41 -25.45
N ARG A 419 -13.30 -37.99 -24.63
CA ARG A 419 -12.97 -38.51 -23.29
C ARG A 419 -13.19 -40.01 -23.19
N THR A 420 -12.42 -40.67 -22.33
CA THR A 420 -12.65 -42.08 -22.00
C THR A 420 -13.91 -42.24 -21.13
N PRO A 421 -14.50 -43.45 -21.05
CA PRO A 421 -15.61 -43.70 -20.13
C PRO A 421 -15.30 -43.37 -18.67
N ARG A 422 -14.05 -43.58 -18.24
CA ARG A 422 -13.61 -43.31 -16.87
C ARG A 422 -13.48 -41.81 -16.61
N GLU A 423 -12.92 -41.05 -17.55
CA GLU A 423 -12.85 -39.60 -17.43
C GLU A 423 -14.24 -38.97 -17.46
N THR A 424 -15.14 -39.48 -18.30
CA THR A 424 -16.54 -39.02 -18.35
C THR A 424 -17.24 -39.25 -17.00
N LEU A 425 -17.05 -40.42 -16.39
CA LEU A 425 -17.58 -40.72 -15.06
C LEU A 425 -17.05 -39.74 -14.00
N GLU A 426 -15.73 -39.51 -13.98
CA GLU A 426 -15.13 -38.60 -13.00
C GLU A 426 -15.60 -37.15 -13.19
N GLU A 427 -15.73 -36.67 -14.44
CA GLU A 427 -16.31 -35.36 -14.73
C GLU A 427 -17.76 -35.25 -14.28
N ASN A 428 -18.61 -36.25 -14.59
CA ASN A 428 -20.00 -36.26 -14.19
C ASN A 428 -20.13 -36.26 -12.65
N ILE A 429 -19.34 -37.08 -11.95
CA ILE A 429 -19.31 -37.10 -10.48
C ILE A 429 -18.87 -35.74 -9.93
N MET A 430 -17.82 -35.13 -10.48
CA MET A 430 -17.39 -33.80 -10.03
C MET A 430 -18.49 -32.75 -10.21
N GLN A 431 -19.21 -32.75 -11.34
CA GLN A 431 -20.33 -31.83 -11.56
C GLN A 431 -21.47 -32.05 -10.55
N MET A 432 -21.80 -33.30 -10.23
CA MET A 432 -22.82 -33.62 -9.22
C MET A 432 -22.41 -33.13 -7.82
N LEU A 433 -21.15 -33.35 -7.44
CA LEU A 433 -20.64 -32.93 -6.13
C LEU A 433 -20.48 -31.41 -6.01
N ASP A 434 -20.06 -30.73 -7.09
CA ASP A 434 -19.98 -29.27 -7.14
C ASP A 434 -21.40 -28.67 -7.04
N LYS A 435 -22.41 -29.28 -7.69
CA LYS A 435 -23.81 -28.88 -7.55
C LYS A 435 -24.34 -29.11 -6.13
N GLY A 436 -24.03 -30.26 -5.52
CA GLY A 436 -24.40 -30.54 -4.13
C GLY A 436 -23.79 -29.55 -3.15
N LYS A 437 -22.51 -29.18 -3.34
CA LYS A 437 -21.85 -28.11 -2.59
C LYS A 437 -22.58 -26.78 -2.77
N GLN A 438 -22.98 -26.43 -3.98
CA GLN A 438 -23.70 -25.19 -4.26
C GLN A 438 -25.05 -25.16 -3.54
N GLU A 439 -25.85 -26.22 -3.63
CA GLU A 439 -27.14 -26.33 -2.93
C GLU A 439 -26.96 -26.21 -1.39
N ALA A 440 -25.98 -26.90 -0.81
CA ALA A 440 -25.65 -26.76 0.61
C ALA A 440 -25.18 -25.34 0.96
N GLY A 441 -24.40 -24.72 0.08
CA GLY A 441 -23.93 -23.34 0.23
C GLY A 441 -25.07 -22.34 0.21
N ASP A 442 -26.00 -22.45 -0.74
CA ASP A 442 -27.13 -21.53 -0.89
C ASP A 442 -28.04 -21.58 0.34
N VAL A 443 -28.28 -22.76 0.92
CA VAL A 443 -29.01 -22.90 2.19
C VAL A 443 -28.33 -22.12 3.33
N ALA A 444 -27.00 -22.18 3.43
CA ALA A 444 -26.29 -21.40 4.45
C ALA A 444 -26.25 -19.91 4.12
N LYS A 445 -26.12 -19.52 2.84
CA LYS A 445 -26.19 -18.11 2.42
C LYS A 445 -27.52 -17.51 2.83
N ASP A 446 -28.63 -18.18 2.54
CA ASP A 446 -29.97 -17.71 2.88
C ASP A 446 -30.21 -17.67 4.39
N ALA A 447 -29.69 -18.67 5.13
CA ALA A 447 -29.82 -18.72 6.57
C ALA A 447 -29.01 -17.64 7.30
N LEU A 448 -27.81 -17.29 6.80
CA LEU A 448 -26.93 -16.27 7.39
C LEU A 448 -27.30 -14.85 6.96
N ASN A 449 -27.72 -14.69 5.70
CA ASN A 449 -28.08 -13.40 5.10
C ASN A 449 -29.57 -13.07 5.25
N GLN A 450 -30.09 -13.18 6.49
CA GLN A 450 -31.46 -12.78 6.78
C GLN A 450 -31.59 -11.25 6.73
N SER A 451 -32.73 -10.76 6.23
CA SER A 451 -33.00 -9.32 6.14
C SER A 451 -32.89 -8.64 7.51
N GLY A 452 -32.11 -7.57 7.59
CA GLY A 452 -31.81 -6.88 8.85
C GLY A 452 -30.70 -7.51 9.70
N SER A 453 -30.06 -8.59 9.22
CA SER A 453 -28.93 -9.22 9.91
C SER A 453 -27.76 -8.24 10.07
N THR A 454 -27.24 -8.18 11.30
CA THR A 454 -26.03 -7.43 11.68
C THR A 454 -24.79 -8.31 11.68
N ASN A 455 -24.87 -9.51 11.09
CA ASN A 455 -23.78 -10.47 11.04
C ASN A 455 -22.54 -9.85 10.37
N ALA A 456 -21.47 -9.73 11.14
CA ALA A 456 -20.28 -9.03 10.69
C ALA A 456 -19.54 -9.81 9.61
N ALA A 457 -19.49 -11.13 9.71
CA ALA A 457 -18.85 -11.99 8.72
C ALA A 457 -19.52 -11.88 7.35
N VAL A 458 -20.87 -11.90 7.33
CA VAL A 458 -21.66 -11.67 6.11
C VAL A 458 -21.41 -10.27 5.55
N ASN A 459 -21.41 -9.24 6.40
CA ASN A 459 -21.14 -7.87 5.96
C ASN A 459 -19.73 -7.72 5.35
N MET A 460 -18.71 -8.39 5.89
CA MET A 460 -17.35 -8.39 5.29
C MET A 460 -17.34 -9.05 3.92
N ALA A 461 -18.04 -10.18 3.76
CA ALA A 461 -18.09 -10.92 2.50
C ALA A 461 -18.88 -10.19 1.41
N ILE A 462 -20.02 -9.59 1.76
CA ILE A 462 -20.88 -8.84 0.82
C ILE A 462 -20.19 -7.53 0.41
N SER A 463 -19.62 -6.78 1.36
CA SER A 463 -18.92 -5.53 1.05
C SER A 463 -17.61 -5.74 0.28
N GLY A 464 -17.07 -6.97 0.27
CA GLY A 464 -15.78 -7.26 -0.33
C GLY A 464 -14.60 -6.72 0.48
N ALA A 465 -14.82 -6.43 1.77
CA ALA A 465 -13.76 -5.99 2.68
C ALA A 465 -12.75 -7.11 2.91
N ARG A 466 -13.22 -8.31 3.27
CA ARG A 466 -12.38 -9.51 3.42
C ARG A 466 -13.21 -10.78 3.37
N GLY A 467 -12.73 -11.76 2.62
CA GLY A 467 -13.40 -13.04 2.45
C GLY A 467 -14.57 -12.98 1.47
N SER A 468 -15.05 -14.16 1.09
CA SER A 468 -16.16 -14.34 0.15
C SER A 468 -17.32 -15.09 0.81
N MET A 469 -18.50 -15.02 0.19
CA MET A 469 -19.63 -15.85 0.64
C MET A 469 -19.32 -17.34 0.54
N ASP A 470 -18.43 -17.74 -0.37
CA ASP A 470 -18.02 -19.14 -0.49
C ASP A 470 -17.10 -19.57 0.66
N ASN A 471 -16.29 -18.66 1.22
CA ASN A 471 -15.54 -18.95 2.43
C ASN A 471 -16.48 -19.16 3.62
N LEU A 472 -17.52 -18.34 3.76
CA LEU A 472 -18.55 -18.51 4.79
C LEU A 472 -19.30 -19.84 4.64
N THR A 473 -19.63 -20.26 3.42
CA THR A 473 -20.29 -21.56 3.22
C THR A 473 -19.36 -22.73 3.54
N MET A 474 -18.05 -22.62 3.29
CA MET A 474 -17.09 -23.65 3.74
C MET A 474 -16.96 -23.70 5.27
N MET A 475 -17.08 -22.56 5.96
CA MET A 475 -17.02 -22.50 7.42
C MET A 475 -18.30 -23.02 8.08
N ALA A 476 -19.48 -22.68 7.54
CA ALA A 476 -20.78 -23.01 8.13
C ALA A 476 -21.45 -24.28 7.56
N ALA A 477 -21.38 -24.52 6.25
CA ALA A 477 -22.12 -25.59 5.56
C ALA A 477 -21.30 -26.85 5.22
N SER A 478 -20.46 -26.77 4.19
CA SER A 478 -19.76 -27.92 3.61
C SER A 478 -18.55 -27.44 2.80
N ILE A 479 -17.38 -28.06 3.01
CA ILE A 479 -16.15 -27.70 2.27
C ILE A 479 -16.24 -28.16 0.81
N GLY A 480 -16.81 -29.35 0.58
CA GLY A 480 -16.98 -29.96 -0.74
C GLY A 480 -15.81 -30.85 -1.17
N GLN A 481 -15.60 -30.96 -2.47
CA GLN A 481 -14.65 -31.92 -3.05
C GLN A 481 -13.20 -31.41 -3.00
N ALA A 482 -12.33 -32.13 -2.29
CA ALA A 482 -10.89 -31.94 -2.35
C ALA A 482 -10.34 -32.42 -3.70
N LYS A 483 -9.53 -31.58 -4.35
CA LYS A 483 -8.99 -31.84 -5.70
C LYS A 483 -7.45 -31.84 -5.64
N VAL A 484 -6.85 -32.69 -6.47
CA VAL A 484 -5.41 -32.71 -6.75
C VAL A 484 -5.19 -32.74 -8.25
N ARG A 485 -4.55 -31.73 -8.83
CA ARG A 485 -4.33 -31.57 -10.29
C ARG A 485 -5.62 -31.71 -11.11
N GLY A 486 -6.65 -30.99 -10.69
CA GLY A 486 -7.98 -31.01 -11.33
C GLY A 486 -8.78 -32.31 -11.16
N LYS A 487 -8.28 -33.32 -10.44
CA LYS A 487 -8.93 -34.63 -10.26
C LYS A 487 -9.27 -34.90 -8.79
N ARG A 488 -10.24 -35.78 -8.54
CA ARG A 488 -10.49 -36.31 -7.19
C ARG A 488 -9.28 -37.12 -6.69
N LEU A 489 -9.22 -37.38 -5.38
CA LEU A 489 -8.07 -38.10 -4.83
C LEU A 489 -8.01 -39.54 -5.35
N GLU A 490 -6.93 -39.89 -6.04
CA GLU A 490 -6.67 -41.27 -6.46
C GLU A 490 -5.41 -41.88 -5.87
N ARG A 491 -4.45 -41.04 -5.47
CA ARG A 491 -3.17 -41.50 -4.92
C ARG A 491 -3.36 -41.98 -3.49
N GLY A 492 -2.83 -43.16 -3.19
CA GLY A 492 -2.94 -43.78 -1.87
C GLY A 492 -2.46 -45.23 -1.87
N TYR A 493 -3.24 -46.09 -1.23
CA TYR A 493 -3.02 -47.53 -1.18
C TYR A 493 -3.53 -48.24 -2.45
N ASP A 494 -3.21 -49.52 -2.57
CA ASP A 494 -3.71 -50.40 -3.64
C ASP A 494 -5.25 -50.36 -3.74
N GLU A 495 -5.74 -49.82 -4.86
CA GLU A 495 -7.16 -49.59 -5.18
C GLU A 495 -7.98 -48.72 -4.20
N ARG A 496 -7.35 -47.89 -3.35
CA ARG A 496 -8.08 -47.00 -2.41
C ARG A 496 -7.21 -45.86 -1.88
N VAL A 497 -7.82 -44.72 -1.53
CA VAL A 497 -7.07 -43.55 -1.02
C VAL A 497 -6.55 -43.80 0.40
N LEU A 498 -7.41 -44.22 1.32
CA LEU A 498 -7.08 -44.52 2.73
C LEU A 498 -7.43 -45.97 3.09
N PRO A 499 -6.76 -46.56 4.11
CA PRO A 499 -7.00 -47.95 4.49
C PRO A 499 -8.36 -48.20 5.14
N HIS A 500 -9.06 -47.12 5.52
CA HIS A 500 -10.41 -47.12 6.07
C HIS A 500 -11.49 -47.41 5.02
N PHE A 501 -11.20 -47.19 3.73
CA PHE A 501 -12.15 -47.44 2.65
C PHE A 501 -11.98 -48.83 2.04
N LYS A 502 -13.05 -49.32 1.40
CA LYS A 502 -13.03 -50.57 0.64
C LYS A 502 -12.18 -50.41 -0.61
N ARG A 503 -11.50 -51.49 -1.01
CA ARG A 503 -10.75 -51.54 -2.27
C ARG A 503 -11.72 -51.39 -3.45
N GLY A 504 -11.31 -50.63 -4.46
CA GLY A 504 -12.14 -50.30 -5.61
C GLY A 504 -13.19 -49.23 -5.36
N GLY A 505 -13.27 -48.66 -4.14
CA GLY A 505 -14.21 -47.61 -3.78
C GLY A 505 -14.02 -46.34 -4.61
N ARG A 506 -15.15 -45.79 -5.09
CA ARG A 506 -15.22 -44.54 -5.88
C ARG A 506 -16.35 -43.61 -5.42
N GLY A 507 -16.96 -43.93 -4.27
CA GLY A 507 -17.99 -43.08 -3.69
C GLY A 507 -17.45 -41.69 -3.36
N ALA A 508 -18.36 -40.76 -3.08
CA ALA A 508 -18.00 -39.39 -2.68
C ALA A 508 -16.97 -39.35 -1.52
N PRO A 509 -17.18 -40.02 -0.36
CA PRO A 509 -16.22 -39.97 0.75
C PRO A 509 -14.91 -40.72 0.46
N ASP A 510 -14.94 -41.77 -0.38
CA ASP A 510 -13.75 -42.56 -0.72
C ASP A 510 -12.67 -41.74 -1.45
N ARG A 511 -13.09 -40.65 -2.10
CA ARG A 511 -12.30 -39.85 -3.04
C ARG A 511 -12.21 -38.37 -2.66
N GLY A 512 -12.56 -38.02 -1.42
CA GLY A 512 -12.30 -36.68 -0.86
C GLY A 512 -13.43 -35.68 -0.93
N PHE A 513 -14.68 -36.13 -1.01
CA PHE A 513 -15.80 -35.26 -0.69
C PHE A 513 -15.89 -35.05 0.82
N ILE A 514 -15.85 -33.79 1.25
CA ILE A 514 -15.90 -33.37 2.65
C ILE A 514 -17.28 -32.73 2.88
N ALA A 515 -18.15 -33.44 3.58
CA ALA A 515 -19.51 -32.97 3.88
C ALA A 515 -19.56 -32.09 5.13
N SER A 516 -18.54 -32.20 5.98
CA SER A 516 -18.37 -31.38 7.18
C SER A 516 -17.94 -29.95 6.83
N SER A 517 -18.18 -29.03 7.77
CA SER A 517 -17.71 -27.64 7.73
C SER A 517 -16.61 -27.42 8.76
N PHE A 518 -15.85 -26.32 8.63
CA PHE A 518 -14.80 -25.99 9.61
C PHE A 518 -15.35 -25.81 11.02
N LYS A 519 -16.54 -25.23 11.16
CA LYS A 519 -17.21 -25.03 12.44
C LYS A 519 -17.63 -26.33 13.11
N ARG A 520 -18.20 -27.26 12.34
CA ARG A 520 -18.62 -28.57 12.89
C ARG A 520 -17.41 -29.44 13.25
N GLY A 521 -16.29 -29.21 12.59
CA GLY A 521 -15.09 -30.02 12.70
C GLY A 521 -15.08 -31.13 11.65
N LEU A 522 -13.86 -31.54 11.27
CA LEU A 522 -13.64 -32.53 10.22
C LEU A 522 -13.41 -33.92 10.80
N GLU A 523 -13.94 -34.93 10.12
CA GLU A 523 -13.57 -36.32 10.41
C GLU A 523 -12.08 -36.56 10.12
N PRO A 524 -11.40 -37.51 10.81
CA PRO A 524 -9.98 -37.76 10.59
C PRO A 524 -9.61 -38.07 9.13
N THR A 525 -10.50 -38.73 8.38
CA THR A 525 -10.32 -39.00 6.95
C THR A 525 -10.47 -37.74 6.11
N GLU A 526 -11.44 -36.88 6.43
CA GLU A 526 -11.67 -35.60 5.74
C GLU A 526 -10.49 -34.65 5.98
N PHE A 527 -10.02 -34.54 7.22
CA PHE A 527 -8.87 -33.72 7.59
C PHE A 527 -7.61 -34.10 6.80
N PHE A 528 -7.31 -35.41 6.70
CA PHE A 528 -6.16 -35.86 5.92
C PHE A 528 -6.32 -35.55 4.44
N MET A 529 -7.49 -35.81 3.85
CA MET A 529 -7.72 -35.56 2.42
C MET A 529 -7.69 -34.07 2.07
N LEU A 530 -8.23 -33.21 2.95
CA LEU A 530 -8.13 -31.76 2.80
C LEU A 530 -6.67 -31.30 2.85
N SER A 531 -5.89 -31.85 3.78
CA SER A 531 -4.45 -31.53 3.91
C SER A 531 -3.64 -31.90 2.67
N VAL A 532 -4.03 -32.96 1.96
CA VAL A 532 -3.40 -33.35 0.68
C VAL A 532 -3.67 -32.31 -0.40
N SER A 533 -4.90 -31.79 -0.48
CA SER A 533 -5.25 -30.70 -1.39
C SER A 533 -4.51 -29.41 -1.04
N GLY A 534 -4.49 -29.02 0.24
CA GLY A 534 -3.75 -27.82 0.69
C GLY A 534 -2.24 -27.89 0.40
N ARG A 535 -1.64 -29.09 0.42
CA ARG A 535 -0.23 -29.28 0.05
C ARG A 535 0.04 -28.95 -1.42
N GLU A 536 -0.90 -29.25 -2.32
CA GLU A 536 -0.74 -28.90 -3.73
C GLU A 536 -0.68 -27.39 -3.91
N SER A 537 -1.64 -26.64 -3.34
CA SER A 537 -1.67 -25.18 -3.44
C SER A 537 -0.35 -24.56 -2.98
N LEU A 538 0.18 -25.01 -1.84
CA LEU A 538 1.48 -24.52 -1.33
C LEU A 538 2.65 -24.83 -2.27
N VAL A 539 2.66 -25.99 -2.92
CA VAL A 539 3.73 -26.39 -3.84
C VAL A 539 3.61 -25.64 -5.16
N ASP A 540 2.41 -25.46 -5.71
CA ASP A 540 2.22 -24.75 -6.98
C ASP A 540 2.63 -23.28 -6.85
N THR A 541 2.26 -22.61 -5.75
CA THR A 541 2.70 -21.24 -5.46
C THR A 541 4.22 -21.11 -5.47
N ALA A 542 4.94 -22.07 -4.88
CA ALA A 542 6.41 -22.05 -4.86
C ALA A 542 7.04 -22.29 -6.25
N VAL A 543 6.47 -23.20 -7.06
CA VAL A 543 7.02 -23.56 -8.38
C VAL A 543 6.71 -22.48 -9.43
N ARG A 544 5.53 -21.86 -9.37
CA ARG A 544 5.03 -20.89 -10.35
C ARG A 544 5.93 -19.64 -10.40
N THR A 545 6.42 -19.19 -9.26
CA THR A 545 7.31 -18.01 -9.12
C THR A 545 8.55 -18.08 -9.99
N ALA A 546 9.20 -19.24 -10.09
CA ALA A 546 10.40 -19.39 -10.91
C ALA A 546 10.11 -19.25 -12.42
N LYS A 547 8.99 -19.82 -12.88
CA LYS A 547 8.59 -19.77 -14.30
C LYS A 547 8.11 -18.37 -14.69
N SER A 548 7.26 -17.75 -13.87
CA SER A 548 6.72 -16.41 -14.15
C SER A 548 7.83 -15.36 -14.16
N GLY A 549 8.73 -15.38 -13.17
CA GLY A 549 9.85 -14.44 -13.11
C GLY A 549 10.83 -14.60 -14.27
N TYR A 550 11.12 -15.84 -14.71
CA TYR A 550 11.96 -16.06 -15.88
C TYR A 550 11.32 -15.57 -17.18
N MET A 551 10.02 -15.83 -17.36
CA MET A 551 9.27 -15.32 -18.50
C MET A 551 9.26 -13.79 -18.52
N GLN A 552 9.00 -13.15 -17.37
CA GLN A 552 9.04 -11.71 -17.23
C GLN A 552 10.40 -11.13 -17.61
N ARG A 553 11.50 -11.70 -17.11
CA ARG A 553 12.86 -11.28 -17.47
C ARG A 553 13.14 -11.39 -18.96
N ARG A 554 12.68 -12.48 -19.61
CA ARG A 554 12.84 -12.66 -21.06
C ARG A 554 12.09 -11.59 -21.84
N LEU A 555 10.89 -11.23 -21.41
CA LEU A 555 10.08 -10.18 -22.05
C LEU A 555 10.69 -8.80 -21.85
N ILE A 556 11.15 -8.47 -20.65
CA ILE A 556 11.82 -7.19 -20.35
C ILE A 556 13.07 -7.05 -21.23
N ASN A 557 13.94 -8.04 -21.26
CA ASN A 557 15.17 -8.00 -22.06
C ASN A 557 14.93 -7.96 -23.58
N ALA A 558 13.72 -8.29 -24.04
CA ALA A 558 13.36 -8.24 -25.45
C ALA A 558 12.73 -6.90 -25.85
N MET A 559 12.27 -6.09 -24.89
CA MET A 559 11.47 -4.88 -25.13
C MET A 559 12.02 -3.64 -24.42
N ASP A 560 13.14 -3.73 -23.69
CA ASP A 560 13.72 -2.64 -22.92
C ASP A 560 14.19 -1.45 -23.79
N ASP A 561 14.46 -1.71 -25.07
CA ASP A 561 14.96 -0.74 -26.02
C ASP A 561 13.85 0.02 -26.79
N LEU A 562 12.59 -0.34 -26.57
CA LEU A 562 11.42 0.27 -27.20
C LEU A 562 11.05 1.59 -26.53
N LYS A 563 10.84 2.62 -27.34
CA LYS A 563 10.44 3.97 -26.89
C LYS A 563 9.39 4.57 -27.81
N VAL A 564 8.49 5.36 -27.23
CA VAL A 564 7.56 6.21 -27.97
C VAL A 564 8.29 7.47 -28.41
N TYR A 565 8.18 7.82 -29.68
CA TYR A 565 8.76 9.05 -30.25
C TYR A 565 7.70 10.13 -30.41
N ASP A 566 8.11 11.38 -30.21
CA ASP A 566 7.26 12.56 -30.41
C ASP A 566 7.17 12.92 -31.90
N ASP A 567 6.50 12.07 -32.67
CA ASP A 567 6.08 12.34 -34.04
C ASP A 567 4.54 12.38 -34.15
N GLU A 568 4.01 12.74 -35.32
CA GLU A 568 2.55 12.94 -35.51
C GLU A 568 1.69 11.74 -35.11
N MET A 569 2.25 10.52 -35.11
CA MET A 569 1.54 9.28 -34.83
C MET A 569 2.01 8.60 -33.54
N LEU A 570 2.91 9.22 -32.74
CA LEU A 570 3.51 8.60 -31.55
C LEU A 570 4.12 7.21 -31.84
N SER A 571 4.93 7.10 -32.90
CA SER A 571 5.47 5.82 -33.32
C SER A 571 6.38 5.16 -32.25
N VAL A 572 6.29 3.84 -32.13
CA VAL A 572 7.14 3.05 -31.22
C VAL A 572 8.33 2.55 -32.00
N ARG A 573 9.53 2.91 -31.55
CA ARG A 573 10.77 2.55 -32.22
C ARG A 573 11.77 1.97 -31.25
N ASN A 574 12.65 1.12 -31.78
CA ASN A 574 13.76 0.55 -31.03
C ASN A 574 14.99 1.48 -31.07
N THR A 575 16.07 1.10 -30.37
CA THR A 575 17.31 1.92 -30.31
C THR A 575 18.02 2.10 -31.66
N ALA A 576 17.79 1.20 -32.62
CA ALA A 576 18.26 1.31 -34.00
C ALA A 576 17.32 2.15 -34.88
N ASN A 577 16.36 2.88 -34.30
CA ASN A 577 15.36 3.70 -34.96
C ASN A 577 14.49 2.91 -35.97
N ARG A 578 14.31 1.60 -35.75
CA ARG A 578 13.37 0.77 -36.51
C ARG A 578 11.99 0.93 -35.90
N ILE A 579 11.01 1.22 -36.75
CA ILE A 579 9.61 1.35 -36.35
C ILE A 579 9.06 -0.05 -36.09
N ILE A 580 8.53 -0.25 -34.88
CA ILE A 580 7.84 -1.46 -34.45
C ILE A 580 6.32 -1.28 -34.54
N GLN A 581 5.82 -0.12 -34.12
CA GLN A 581 4.44 0.31 -34.31
C GLN A 581 4.40 1.69 -34.95
N PHE A 582 3.52 1.87 -35.94
CA PHE A 582 3.30 3.18 -36.57
C PHE A 582 2.54 4.15 -35.66
N SER A 583 1.65 3.62 -34.83
CA SER A 583 0.92 4.35 -33.79
C SER A 583 1.01 3.58 -32.48
N TYR A 584 1.35 4.26 -31.38
CA TYR A 584 1.40 3.65 -30.05
C TYR A 584 0.05 3.04 -29.68
N GLY A 585 -0.01 1.75 -29.41
CA GLY A 585 -1.27 1.08 -29.03
C GLY A 585 -2.36 1.08 -30.11
N GLU A 586 -2.03 1.48 -31.35
CA GLU A 586 -2.97 1.73 -32.46
C GLU A 586 -3.96 2.89 -32.26
N ASP A 587 -4.13 3.39 -31.03
CA ASP A 587 -5.02 4.50 -30.66
C ASP A 587 -4.28 5.74 -30.10
N GLY A 588 -3.00 5.61 -29.76
CA GLY A 588 -2.17 6.67 -29.19
C GLY A 588 -2.41 6.91 -27.70
N ILE A 589 -3.11 6.02 -26.99
CA ILE A 589 -3.61 6.28 -25.64
C ILE A 589 -2.79 5.53 -24.59
N ASP A 590 -2.31 6.27 -23.59
CA ASP A 590 -1.70 5.68 -22.39
C ASP A 590 -2.80 4.95 -21.57
N PRO A 591 -2.68 3.64 -21.33
CA PRO A 591 -3.68 2.90 -20.55
C PRO A 591 -3.92 3.49 -19.15
N SER A 592 -2.92 4.11 -18.52
CA SER A 592 -3.08 4.76 -17.20
C SER A 592 -3.95 6.03 -17.24
N ARG A 593 -4.14 6.61 -18.44
CA ARG A 593 -5.00 7.77 -18.68
C ARG A 593 -6.33 7.40 -19.31
N GLY A 594 -6.50 6.14 -19.71
CA GLY A 594 -7.78 5.57 -20.13
C GLY A 594 -8.59 5.05 -18.95
N VAL A 595 -9.74 4.44 -19.25
CA VAL A 595 -10.65 3.86 -18.25
C VAL A 595 -10.80 2.37 -18.53
N HIS A 596 -10.13 1.52 -17.75
CA HIS A 596 -10.15 0.06 -17.94
C HIS A 596 -9.84 -0.37 -19.39
N GLY A 597 -8.88 0.29 -20.04
CA GLY A 597 -8.49 0.06 -21.43
C GLY A 597 -9.38 0.74 -22.48
N SER A 598 -10.43 1.46 -22.07
CA SER A 598 -11.25 2.27 -22.97
C SER A 598 -10.70 3.70 -23.08
N PRO A 599 -10.69 4.30 -24.29
CA PRO A 599 -10.27 5.68 -24.51
C PRO A 599 -11.05 6.72 -23.71
N PHE A 600 -12.35 6.47 -23.53
CA PHE A 600 -13.29 7.37 -22.89
C PHE A 600 -14.31 6.55 -22.10
N ASN A 601 -14.74 7.07 -20.95
CA ASN A 601 -15.88 6.54 -20.22
C ASN A 601 -17.14 7.23 -20.73
N VAL A 602 -17.82 6.60 -21.70
CA VAL A 602 -19.05 7.16 -22.30
C VAL A 602 -20.09 7.42 -21.23
N ASP A 603 -20.26 6.49 -20.29
CA ASP A 603 -21.32 6.55 -19.29
C ASP A 603 -21.15 7.78 -18.39
N VAL A 604 -19.94 8.04 -17.90
CA VAL A 604 -19.66 9.24 -17.08
C VAL A 604 -19.85 10.53 -17.88
N ILE A 605 -19.45 10.55 -19.16
CA ILE A 605 -19.63 11.73 -20.02
C ILE A 605 -21.12 11.99 -20.27
N VAL A 606 -21.90 10.94 -20.50
CA VAL A 606 -23.34 11.02 -20.72
C VAL A 606 -24.05 11.43 -19.43
N ASP A 607 -23.69 10.85 -18.29
CA ASP A 607 -24.23 11.20 -16.97
C ASP A 607 -23.93 12.66 -16.61
N PHE A 608 -22.73 13.16 -16.95
CA PHE A 608 -22.40 14.58 -16.80
C PHE A 608 -23.25 15.48 -17.71
N ALA A 609 -23.48 15.07 -18.96
CA ALA A 609 -24.17 15.90 -19.95
C ALA A 609 -25.70 15.90 -19.80
N LEU A 610 -26.30 14.74 -19.46
CA LEU A 610 -27.74 14.53 -19.38
C LEU A 610 -28.26 14.54 -17.92
N GLY A 611 -27.37 14.46 -16.94
CA GLY A 611 -27.73 14.21 -15.55
C GLY A 611 -28.00 12.72 -15.28
N THR A 612 -27.87 12.31 -14.02
CA THR A 612 -28.04 10.93 -13.56
C THR A 612 -29.51 10.50 -13.41
N GLU A 613 -30.40 10.86 -14.36
CA GLU A 613 -31.83 10.51 -14.32
C GLU A 613 -32.13 9.30 -15.22
N GLY A 614 -32.37 8.12 -14.62
CA GLY A 614 -32.72 6.89 -15.37
C GLY A 614 -32.65 5.61 -14.53
N ALA A 615 -32.94 4.43 -15.09
CA ALA A 615 -32.64 3.13 -14.48
C ALA A 615 -31.30 2.59 -15.02
N THR A 616 -30.55 1.81 -14.22
CA THR A 616 -29.29 1.21 -14.65
C THR A 616 -29.63 0.08 -15.63
N GLU A 617 -29.55 0.31 -16.94
CA GLU A 617 -29.60 -0.79 -17.91
C GLU A 617 -28.21 -1.41 -18.01
N VAL A 618 -27.95 -2.41 -17.17
CA VAL A 618 -26.78 -3.27 -17.32
C VAL A 618 -27.01 -4.13 -18.56
N ASN A 619 -26.51 -3.68 -19.71
CA ASN A 619 -26.37 -4.54 -20.86
C ASN A 619 -25.21 -5.50 -20.54
N ARG A 620 -25.52 -6.79 -20.30
CA ARG A 620 -24.59 -7.87 -19.93
C ARG A 620 -23.49 -8.18 -20.97
N GLU A 621 -23.19 -7.23 -21.85
CA GLU A 621 -22.17 -7.33 -22.90
C GLU A 621 -20.90 -6.52 -22.59
N SER A 622 -20.88 -5.68 -21.55
CA SER A 622 -19.58 -5.36 -20.96
C SER A 622 -19.05 -6.69 -20.43
N VAL A 623 -17.88 -7.10 -20.91
CA VAL A 623 -17.21 -8.31 -20.47
C VAL A 623 -16.91 -8.11 -18.98
N GLU A 624 -17.89 -8.41 -18.13
CA GLU A 624 -17.68 -8.69 -16.73
C GLU A 624 -16.74 -9.88 -16.75
N ARG A 625 -15.45 -9.56 -16.63
CA ARG A 625 -14.47 -10.56 -16.25
C ARG A 625 -15.05 -11.13 -14.97
N GLU A 626 -15.50 -12.38 -15.00
CA GLU A 626 -15.86 -13.10 -13.79
C GLU A 626 -14.63 -12.97 -12.88
N GLU A 627 -14.67 -12.02 -11.96
CA GLU A 627 -13.76 -11.98 -10.84
C GLU A 627 -14.17 -13.18 -9.97
N ARG A 628 -13.70 -14.36 -10.37
CA ARG A 628 -13.04 -15.17 -9.36
C ARG A 628 -12.09 -14.21 -8.69
N GLU A 629 -12.19 -14.10 -7.37
CA GLU A 629 -11.04 -13.71 -6.57
C GLU A 629 -9.93 -14.70 -6.97
N GLU A 630 -9.21 -14.35 -8.03
CA GLU A 630 -7.96 -14.95 -8.43
C GLU A 630 -6.98 -14.46 -7.38
N ASP A 631 -7.08 -15.08 -6.20
CA ASP A 631 -5.90 -15.44 -5.46
C ASP A 631 -4.92 -15.96 -6.53
N PHE A 632 -3.75 -15.33 -6.67
CA PHE A 632 -2.79 -15.49 -7.77
C PHE A 632 -2.14 -16.89 -7.74
N GLY A 633 -2.95 -17.94 -7.76
CA GLY A 633 -2.62 -19.35 -7.82
C GLY A 633 -3.52 -20.02 -8.84
N GLY A 634 -2.92 -20.67 -9.83
CA GLY A 634 -3.59 -21.82 -10.43
C GLY A 634 -4.33 -21.67 -11.77
N TRP A 635 -3.94 -20.81 -12.72
CA TRP A 635 -4.28 -21.12 -14.12
C TRP A 635 -3.45 -22.34 -14.55
N GLU A 636 -4.09 -23.51 -14.69
CA GLU A 636 -3.56 -24.73 -15.30
C GLU A 636 -3.68 -24.61 -16.83
N PHE A 637 -2.55 -24.54 -17.53
CA PHE A 637 -2.49 -24.87 -18.95
C PHE A 637 -2.20 -26.38 -19.07
N GLU A 638 -3.09 -27.12 -19.74
CA GLU A 638 -2.80 -28.46 -20.23
C GLU A 638 -1.63 -28.35 -21.22
N ALA A 639 -0.48 -28.92 -20.86
CA ALA A 639 0.62 -29.09 -21.79
C ALA A 639 0.25 -30.20 -22.77
N GLU A 640 -0.07 -29.83 -24.01
CA GLU A 640 -0.01 -30.75 -25.14
C GLU A 640 1.41 -31.31 -25.21
N THR A 641 1.52 -32.62 -25.06
CA THR A 641 2.75 -33.36 -25.30
C THR A 641 3.06 -33.33 -26.79
N ASP A 642 3.95 -32.43 -27.21
CA ASP A 642 4.58 -32.53 -28.51
C ASP A 642 5.83 -33.41 -28.38
N GLY A 643 5.70 -34.64 -28.87
CA GLY A 643 6.82 -35.54 -29.05
C GLY A 643 7.65 -35.08 -30.23
N GLY A 644 8.86 -34.61 -29.97
CA GLY A 644 9.86 -34.32 -30.98
C GLY A 644 11.23 -34.83 -30.52
N GLU A 645 11.63 -35.97 -31.05
CA GLU A 645 13.03 -36.40 -31.07
C GLU A 645 13.88 -35.39 -31.87
N ALA A 646 14.90 -34.82 -31.24
CA ALA A 646 16.24 -34.49 -31.77
C ALA A 646 16.92 -33.39 -30.92
#